data_AF-A0A084Q913-F1
#
_entry.id   AF-A0A084Q913-F1
#
_cell.length_a   1.000
_cell.length_b   1.000
_cell.length_c   1.000
_cell.angle_alpha   90.00
_cell.angle_beta   90.00
_cell.angle_gamma   90.00
#
_symmetry.space_group_name_H-M   'P 1'
#
loop_
_entity.id
_entity.type
_entity.pdbx_description
1 polymer ?
#
loop_
_entity_poly.entity_id
_entity_poly.type
_entity_poly.pdbx_seq_one_letter_code
_entity_poly.pdbx_strand_id
1 'polypeptide(L)'
;MCVTPAKAALPPFAGLADIPIVQTSICETTAGINAYSGYVTLPKSLLPDAQGWRDDQAAHLFFWYFGKAYGKLAHSDYHRTRVTGGVEARNDPENAPTSLYLGGGPGTSSFDGMSNFPCFINADSNSTTLNQHSWNNHVNMLYVDQPVLTGFSYVTLQHVTLNFVTNEVTPVVAGVDVPELNVTVRQATLDSGNSATVPNNTMTAMRTLWAFSQVWFNEFPERRTSSSEISLWTVSYGGFYGPSFFEYVQLQNDLIEDHRAPALANATVLELATLGLADACIDARAMALGYPTFSHNNTYGLEVYPLEIYEDVVANITNSESGCYALIDQCRALAEEADASSFGINPTVNAACGAATQLCYFDLQGAYSKATDRSTYDVTLSNITAYPRPYQSAFYNQRWVQEELGVPLNFSLLSHITSVAFFQLGDPMRRSVHSLERVLDNGINVALMYGDRDYQCNWYGGERISVSLDFLSSQAFRNAGYAPIITNATYQGGLVREHGNLSFSRIFQAGHGAAGYQPETMSRLFDRAMFRRDMATGEVELATNEDYTTEGPRIVYDVLSELPDPQENVCFLHQAPTTCTREQLAALVDGSAVVRDFIVIEPRGVLASGLDSSNPPSEAGNGSYGERASGETESVGAAAGGTIRTTTAALALVIVIMVMQAFF
;
A
#
# COMPACT_ATOMS: atom_id res chain seq x y z
N MET A 1 -47.77 -33.96 1.66
CA MET A 1 -46.56 -33.29 2.16
C MET A 1 -46.65 -31.84 1.77
N CYS A 2 -46.94 -30.95 2.72
CA CYS A 2 -46.91 -29.52 2.48
C CYS A 2 -45.44 -29.08 2.44
N VAL A 3 -45.00 -28.61 1.29
CA VAL A 3 -43.71 -27.92 1.14
C VAL A 3 -43.88 -26.56 1.80
N THR A 4 -43.26 -26.37 2.96
CA THR A 4 -43.09 -25.04 3.54
C THR A 4 -42.16 -24.24 2.63
N PRO A 5 -42.54 -23.03 2.19
CA PRO A 5 -41.62 -22.17 1.47
C PRO A 5 -40.50 -21.77 2.42
N ALA A 6 -39.24 -21.96 1.98
CA ALA A 6 -38.10 -21.37 2.66
C ALA A 6 -38.34 -19.85 2.70
N LYS A 7 -38.52 -19.29 3.90
CA LYS A 7 -38.38 -17.84 4.09
C LYS A 7 -36.98 -17.51 3.60
N ALA A 8 -36.86 -16.71 2.55
CA ALA A 8 -35.60 -16.05 2.25
C ALA A 8 -35.18 -15.32 3.54
N ALA A 9 -34.08 -15.77 4.15
CA ALA A 9 -33.47 -15.07 5.25
C ALA A 9 -33.11 -13.67 4.74
N LEU A 10 -33.43 -12.63 5.50
CA LEU A 10 -32.97 -11.29 5.18
C LEU A 10 -31.43 -11.29 5.15
N PRO A 11 -30.80 -10.48 4.28
CA PRO A 11 -29.35 -10.30 4.28
C PRO A 11 -28.85 -9.96 5.70
N PRO A 12 -27.64 -10.42 6.10
CA PRO A 12 -27.16 -10.27 7.47
C PRO A 12 -27.11 -8.81 7.97
N PHE A 13 -26.94 -7.84 7.05
CA PHE A 13 -26.82 -6.41 7.31
C PHE A 13 -27.91 -5.56 6.62
N ALA A 14 -29.04 -6.18 6.24
CA ALA A 14 -30.13 -5.52 5.54
C ALA A 14 -30.61 -4.22 6.25
N GLY A 15 -30.44 -3.08 5.59
CA GLY A 15 -30.83 -1.76 6.10
C GLY A 15 -29.78 -1.03 6.95
N LEU A 16 -28.58 -1.62 7.12
CA LEU A 16 -27.46 -1.01 7.86
C LEU A 16 -26.36 -0.46 6.94
N ALA A 17 -26.28 -0.93 5.70
CA ALA A 17 -25.34 -0.45 4.68
C ALA A 17 -26.03 -0.37 3.31
N ASP A 18 -25.59 0.56 2.47
CA ASP A 18 -25.98 0.69 1.06
C ASP A 18 -24.74 0.51 0.18
N ILE A 19 -24.92 -0.13 -0.97
CA ILE A 19 -23.86 -0.36 -1.96
C ILE A 19 -24.30 0.25 -3.30
N PRO A 20 -24.16 1.58 -3.48
CA PRO A 20 -24.36 2.20 -4.77
C PRO A 20 -23.26 1.70 -5.73
N ILE A 21 -23.68 1.15 -6.87
CA ILE A 21 -22.79 0.59 -7.90
C ILE A 21 -22.93 1.31 -9.22
N VAL A 22 -21.81 1.48 -9.91
CA VAL A 22 -21.73 1.91 -11.29
C VAL A 22 -20.99 0.84 -12.07
N GLN A 23 -21.56 0.41 -13.19
CA GLN A 23 -20.84 -0.44 -14.15
C GLN A 23 -20.02 0.48 -15.07
N THR A 24 -18.74 0.18 -15.23
CA THR A 24 -17.78 0.97 -16.01
C THR A 24 -17.10 0.11 -17.07
N SER A 25 -16.60 0.74 -18.13
CA SER A 25 -15.77 0.13 -19.16
C SER A 25 -14.29 0.46 -19.02
N ILE A 26 -13.95 1.38 -18.10
CA ILE A 26 -12.57 1.74 -17.84
C ILE A 26 -11.81 0.50 -17.38
N CYS A 27 -10.66 0.25 -18.00
CA CYS A 27 -9.76 -0.86 -17.69
C CYS A 27 -10.30 -2.27 -17.89
N GLU A 28 -11.51 -2.41 -18.43
CA GLU A 28 -12.07 -3.71 -18.78
C GLU A 28 -13.05 -3.60 -19.95
N THR A 29 -12.58 -4.04 -21.11
CA THR A 29 -13.37 -4.08 -22.35
C THR A 29 -13.53 -5.50 -22.89
N THR A 30 -13.11 -6.51 -22.13
CA THR A 30 -13.19 -7.92 -22.52
C THR A 30 -14.64 -8.39 -22.55
N ALA A 31 -15.05 -9.00 -23.66
CA ALA A 31 -16.41 -9.50 -23.80
C ALA A 31 -16.73 -10.55 -22.71
N GLY A 32 -17.82 -10.35 -21.97
CA GLY A 32 -18.25 -11.27 -20.92
C GLY A 32 -17.68 -10.97 -19.53
N ILE A 33 -16.87 -9.91 -19.39
CA ILE A 33 -16.33 -9.42 -18.11
C ILE A 33 -16.84 -8.00 -17.87
N ASN A 34 -17.27 -7.73 -16.63
CA ASN A 34 -17.75 -6.43 -16.19
C ASN A 34 -16.83 -5.87 -15.11
N ALA A 35 -16.67 -4.55 -15.11
CA ALA A 35 -16.11 -3.81 -14.01
C ALA A 35 -17.21 -3.02 -13.29
N TYR A 36 -17.20 -3.08 -11.96
CA TYR A 36 -18.14 -2.37 -11.11
C TYR A 36 -17.39 -1.56 -10.07
N SER A 37 -17.61 -0.25 -10.05
CA SER A 37 -17.13 0.64 -9.00
C SER A 37 -18.27 1.01 -8.07
N GLY A 38 -17.95 1.39 -6.84
CA GLY A 38 -18.96 1.80 -5.88
C GLY A 38 -18.41 2.05 -4.50
N TYR A 39 -19.33 2.24 -3.56
CA TYR A 39 -19.01 2.46 -2.15
C TYR A 39 -19.68 1.43 -1.28
N VAL A 40 -18.97 0.95 -0.25
CA VAL A 40 -19.64 0.39 0.92
C VAL A 40 -19.68 1.48 1.96
N THR A 41 -20.90 1.87 2.36
CA THR A 41 -21.12 2.89 3.38
C THR A 41 -21.31 2.23 4.75
N LEU A 42 -20.38 2.47 5.67
CA LEU A 42 -20.39 1.92 7.02
C LEU A 42 -20.72 3.03 8.02
N PRO A 43 -21.94 3.03 8.62
CA PRO A 43 -22.26 4.01 9.66
C PRO A 43 -21.38 3.80 10.89
N LYS A 44 -21.22 4.86 11.69
CA LYS A 44 -20.51 4.84 12.98
C LYS A 44 -20.87 3.63 13.87
N SER A 45 -22.12 3.18 13.85
CA SER A 45 -22.59 2.03 14.64
C SER A 45 -21.92 0.69 14.30
N LEU A 46 -21.34 0.55 13.11
CA LEU A 46 -20.57 -0.63 12.70
C LEU A 46 -19.07 -0.48 12.96
N LEU A 47 -18.63 0.68 13.43
CA LEU A 47 -17.21 1.04 13.56
C LEU A 47 -16.89 1.33 15.04
N PRO A 48 -16.38 0.35 15.81
CA PRO A 48 -16.12 0.54 17.24
C PRO A 48 -15.06 1.62 17.52
N ASP A 49 -14.16 1.86 16.56
CA ASP A 49 -13.11 2.89 16.59
C ASP A 49 -13.62 4.30 16.31
N ALA A 50 -14.83 4.45 15.78
CA ALA A 50 -15.39 5.73 15.34
C ALA A 50 -15.99 6.57 16.50
N GLN A 51 -15.42 6.47 17.71
CA GLN A 51 -15.97 7.15 18.89
C GLN A 51 -15.99 8.69 18.76
N GLY A 52 -15.00 9.25 18.06
CA GLY A 52 -14.89 10.69 17.78
C GLY A 52 -15.83 11.20 16.68
N TRP A 53 -16.58 10.32 16.02
CA TRP A 53 -17.43 10.68 14.89
C TRP A 53 -18.78 11.18 15.37
N ARG A 54 -19.41 12.06 14.59
CA ARG A 54 -20.81 12.42 14.80
C ARG A 54 -21.71 11.24 14.40
N ASP A 55 -22.91 11.20 14.96
CA ASP A 55 -23.84 10.08 14.71
C ASP A 55 -24.39 10.05 13.28
N ASP A 56 -24.29 11.16 12.54
CA ASP A 56 -24.66 11.27 11.12
C ASP A 56 -23.51 10.93 10.15
N GLN A 57 -22.30 10.66 10.65
CA GLN A 57 -21.14 10.34 9.81
C GLN A 57 -21.03 8.84 9.54
N ALA A 58 -20.53 8.51 8.35
CA ALA A 58 -20.28 7.15 7.88
C ALA A 58 -18.96 7.10 7.09
N ALA A 59 -18.32 5.93 7.09
CA ALA A 59 -17.15 5.67 6.28
C ALA A 59 -17.64 5.22 4.90
N HIS A 60 -17.22 5.91 3.86
CA HIS A 60 -17.51 5.53 2.47
C HIS A 60 -16.22 4.94 1.88
N LEU A 61 -16.11 3.61 1.89
CA LEU A 61 -14.97 2.92 1.31
C LEU A 61 -15.23 2.61 -0.17
N PHE A 62 -14.43 3.21 -1.04
CA PHE A 62 -14.50 2.99 -2.47
C PHE A 62 -13.90 1.62 -2.83
N PHE A 63 -14.58 0.91 -3.72
CA PHE A 63 -14.09 -0.33 -4.29
C PHE A 63 -14.23 -0.34 -5.80
N TRP A 64 -13.38 -1.13 -6.45
CA TRP A 64 -13.48 -1.44 -7.87
C TRP A 64 -13.30 -2.94 -8.08
N TYR A 65 -14.38 -3.58 -8.51
CA TYR A 65 -14.46 -5.02 -8.72
C TYR A 65 -14.42 -5.37 -10.20
N PHE A 66 -13.60 -6.36 -10.56
CA PHE A 66 -13.49 -6.90 -11.91
C PHE A 66 -13.87 -8.38 -11.87
N GLY A 67 -15.00 -8.72 -12.51
CA GLY A 67 -15.57 -10.06 -12.51
C GLY A 67 -16.53 -10.28 -13.67
N LYS A 68 -17.37 -11.33 -13.61
CA LYS A 68 -18.26 -11.71 -14.71
C LYS A 68 -19.25 -10.61 -15.13
N ALA A 69 -19.48 -10.48 -16.45
CA ALA A 69 -20.61 -9.75 -17.01
C ALA A 69 -21.89 -10.60 -17.14
N TYR A 70 -23.07 -9.98 -16.93
CA TYR A 70 -24.35 -10.61 -17.29
C TYR A 70 -25.08 -9.90 -18.44
N GLY A 71 -25.37 -10.69 -19.49
CA GLY A 71 -26.23 -10.39 -20.64
C GLY A 71 -26.14 -11.55 -21.63
N LYS A 72 -27.26 -12.02 -22.20
CA LYS A 72 -27.34 -13.21 -23.07
C LYS A 72 -26.29 -13.19 -24.21
N LEU A 73 -25.19 -13.93 -24.05
CA LEU A 73 -24.47 -14.44 -25.21
C LEU A 73 -25.25 -15.66 -25.72
N ALA A 74 -25.73 -15.56 -26.95
CA ALA A 74 -26.40 -16.65 -27.64
C ALA A 74 -25.44 -17.84 -27.75
N HIS A 75 -26.01 -19.02 -27.57
CA HIS A 75 -25.35 -20.32 -27.44
C HIS A 75 -24.72 -20.82 -28.77
N SER A 76 -24.10 -19.97 -29.59
CA SER A 76 -23.72 -20.33 -30.97
C SER A 76 -22.26 -20.15 -31.41
N ASP A 77 -21.34 -19.57 -30.62
CA ASP A 77 -19.95 -19.36 -31.10
C ASP A 77 -18.87 -20.15 -30.33
N TYR A 78 -19.22 -21.27 -29.69
CA TYR A 78 -18.26 -22.12 -28.97
C TYR A 78 -17.38 -23.04 -29.85
N HIS A 79 -17.06 -22.67 -31.10
CA HIS A 79 -16.22 -23.50 -31.97
C HIS A 79 -15.23 -22.71 -32.82
N ARG A 80 -14.06 -22.38 -32.25
CA ARG A 80 -12.71 -22.63 -32.81
C ARG A 80 -11.63 -21.77 -32.12
N THR A 81 -10.93 -22.37 -31.15
CA THR A 81 -9.45 -22.43 -31.09
C THR A 81 -9.06 -23.33 -29.94
N ARG A 82 -8.57 -24.55 -30.26
CA ARG A 82 -7.86 -25.41 -29.31
C ARG A 82 -6.43 -24.89 -29.23
N VAL A 83 -6.13 -24.09 -28.23
CA VAL A 83 -4.78 -23.96 -27.67
C VAL A 83 -4.85 -24.60 -26.29
N THR A 84 -3.88 -25.45 -26.00
CA THR A 84 -3.82 -26.34 -24.84
C THR A 84 -3.52 -25.58 -23.55
N GLY A 85 -4.40 -25.74 -22.54
CA GLY A 85 -4.07 -25.65 -21.11
C GLY A 85 -4.20 -24.28 -20.44
N GLY A 86 -5.33 -24.05 -19.76
CA GLY A 86 -5.56 -22.92 -18.85
C GLY A 86 -7.05 -22.67 -18.65
N VAL A 87 -7.56 -22.89 -17.44
CA VAL A 87 -8.91 -22.43 -17.03
C VAL A 87 -8.67 -21.07 -16.36
N GLU A 88 -9.16 -20.00 -16.97
CA GLU A 88 -8.87 -18.59 -16.60
C GLU A 88 -10.14 -17.91 -16.05
N ALA A 89 -10.13 -16.80 -15.32
CA ALA A 89 -11.29 -16.03 -14.83
C ALA A 89 -11.81 -14.99 -15.83
N ARG A 90 -10.98 -14.53 -16.77
CA ARG A 90 -11.51 -14.05 -18.06
C ARG A 90 -12.15 -15.19 -18.87
N ASN A 91 -11.92 -16.47 -18.50
CA ASN A 91 -12.43 -17.65 -19.19
C ASN A 91 -13.47 -18.52 -18.40
N ASP A 92 -13.62 -18.32 -17.09
CA ASP A 92 -14.44 -19.07 -16.10
C ASP A 92 -14.58 -18.29 -14.76
N PRO A 93 -15.12 -17.06 -14.79
CA PRO A 93 -15.27 -16.26 -13.57
C PRO A 93 -16.27 -16.85 -12.57
N GLU A 94 -17.08 -17.84 -12.98
CA GLU A 94 -18.08 -18.49 -12.12
C GLU A 94 -17.45 -19.43 -11.09
N ASN A 95 -16.22 -19.90 -11.31
CA ASN A 95 -15.52 -20.78 -10.36
C ASN A 95 -14.25 -20.15 -9.80
N ALA A 96 -13.87 -18.96 -10.28
CA ALA A 96 -12.67 -18.27 -9.84
C ALA A 96 -12.81 -17.75 -8.40
N PRO A 97 -11.76 -17.89 -7.57
CA PRO A 97 -11.73 -17.29 -6.24
C PRO A 97 -11.79 -15.75 -6.34
N THR A 98 -12.11 -15.10 -5.22
CA THR A 98 -12.04 -13.63 -5.13
C THR A 98 -10.80 -13.23 -4.34
N SER A 99 -10.02 -12.28 -4.87
CA SER A 99 -8.90 -11.69 -4.15
C SER A 99 -9.09 -10.19 -3.98
N LEU A 100 -8.84 -9.71 -2.77
CA LEU A 100 -8.66 -8.29 -2.52
C LEU A 100 -7.26 -7.86 -2.93
N TYR A 101 -7.10 -6.61 -3.34
CA TYR A 101 -5.82 -5.92 -3.39
C TYR A 101 -5.86 -4.63 -2.57
N LEU A 102 -4.82 -4.42 -1.75
CA LEU A 102 -4.64 -3.21 -0.97
C LEU A 102 -3.29 -2.54 -1.29
N GLY A 103 -3.35 -1.25 -1.60
CA GLY A 103 -2.18 -0.38 -1.59
C GLY A 103 -1.56 -0.24 -0.20
N GLY A 104 -0.37 0.37 -0.16
CA GLY A 104 0.41 0.59 1.06
C GLY A 104 0.32 2.00 1.62
N GLY A 105 1.48 2.66 1.75
CA GLY A 105 1.62 4.00 2.32
C GLY A 105 2.19 4.00 3.75
N PRO A 106 1.37 4.24 4.79
CA PRO A 106 -0.07 3.98 4.85
C PRO A 106 -0.93 5.08 4.22
N GLY A 107 -2.08 4.69 3.67
CA GLY A 107 -3.03 5.60 3.01
C GLY A 107 -2.76 5.86 1.53
N THR A 108 -2.03 4.97 0.86
CA THR A 108 -1.89 4.99 -0.61
C THR A 108 -3.03 4.21 -1.25
N SER A 109 -3.61 4.76 -2.32
CA SER A 109 -4.70 4.13 -3.06
C SER A 109 -4.32 2.76 -3.62
N SER A 110 -5.30 1.86 -3.70
CA SER A 110 -5.16 0.55 -4.36
C SER A 110 -5.11 0.63 -5.88
N PHE A 111 -5.20 1.85 -6.44
CA PHE A 111 -5.02 2.16 -7.86
C PHE A 111 -3.63 2.77 -8.14
N ASP A 112 -2.63 2.36 -7.35
CA ASP A 112 -1.25 2.85 -7.35
C ASP A 112 -0.42 2.43 -8.58
N GLY A 113 -0.85 1.41 -9.32
CA GLY A 113 -0.09 0.83 -10.43
C GLY A 113 1.02 -0.13 -10.01
N MET A 114 1.03 -0.57 -8.74
CA MET A 114 2.02 -1.50 -8.18
C MET A 114 1.59 -2.96 -8.23
N SER A 115 0.32 -3.22 -8.56
CA SER A 115 -0.21 -4.54 -8.91
C SER A 115 -0.20 -4.76 -10.42
N ASN A 116 -0.40 -6.01 -10.84
CA ASN A 116 -0.82 -6.32 -12.21
C ASN A 116 -2.30 -5.93 -12.43
N PHE A 117 -2.59 -4.63 -12.35
CA PHE A 117 -3.91 -4.04 -12.52
C PHE A 117 -4.51 -4.39 -13.90
N PRO A 118 -5.85 -4.43 -14.08
CA PRO A 118 -6.51 -4.82 -15.34
C PRO A 118 -6.08 -4.06 -16.60
N CYS A 119 -5.54 -2.86 -16.43
CA CYS A 119 -5.06 -2.00 -17.51
C CYS A 119 -3.77 -1.27 -17.10
N PHE A 120 -3.08 -0.75 -18.11
CA PHE A 120 -2.13 0.35 -17.96
C PHE A 120 -2.82 1.66 -18.30
N ILE A 121 -2.50 2.71 -17.55
CA ILE A 121 -2.84 4.09 -17.91
C ILE A 121 -1.79 4.58 -18.91
N ASN A 122 -2.23 5.09 -20.06
CA ASN A 122 -1.34 5.52 -21.13
C ASN A 122 -0.74 6.90 -20.83
N ALA A 123 0.32 7.25 -21.56
CA ALA A 123 1.09 8.48 -21.34
C ALA A 123 0.33 9.78 -21.63
N ASP A 124 -0.83 9.71 -22.30
CA ASP A 124 -1.75 10.84 -22.47
C ASP A 124 -2.58 11.13 -21.21
N SER A 125 -2.46 10.27 -20.18
CA SER A 125 -3.30 10.25 -18.99
C SER A 125 -4.79 10.27 -19.29
N ASN A 126 -5.21 9.86 -20.50
CA ASN A 126 -6.57 10.00 -21.03
C ASN A 126 -7.09 8.72 -21.69
N SER A 127 -6.24 7.71 -21.85
CA SER A 127 -6.63 6.41 -22.36
C SER A 127 -6.00 5.29 -21.55
N THR A 128 -6.56 4.08 -21.71
CA THR A 128 -6.07 2.88 -21.04
C THR A 128 -5.80 1.79 -22.06
N THR A 129 -4.87 0.90 -21.73
CA THR A 129 -4.55 -0.30 -22.53
C THR A 129 -4.73 -1.53 -21.64
N LEU A 130 -5.42 -2.57 -22.11
CA LEU A 130 -5.58 -3.80 -21.33
C LEU A 130 -4.22 -4.42 -20.98
N ASN A 131 -4.08 -4.85 -19.73
CA ASN A 131 -2.90 -5.55 -19.26
C ASN A 131 -3.05 -7.05 -19.54
N GLN A 132 -2.21 -7.56 -20.44
CA GLN A 132 -2.17 -8.98 -20.79
C GLN A 132 -1.73 -9.88 -19.62
N HIS A 133 -1.04 -9.31 -18.63
CA HIS A 133 -0.57 -9.99 -17.43
C HIS A 133 -1.43 -9.63 -16.21
N SER A 134 -2.68 -9.19 -16.40
CA SER A 134 -3.49 -8.82 -15.25
C SER A 134 -3.83 -10.01 -14.35
N TRP A 135 -3.84 -9.78 -13.04
CA TRP A 135 -4.33 -10.76 -12.08
C TRP A 135 -5.81 -11.11 -12.28
N ASN A 136 -6.60 -10.22 -12.89
CA ASN A 136 -7.99 -10.52 -13.22
C ASN A 136 -8.14 -11.52 -14.38
N ASN A 137 -7.03 -11.97 -14.98
CA ASN A 137 -7.04 -13.06 -15.94
C ASN A 137 -7.52 -14.37 -15.32
N HIS A 138 -7.17 -14.70 -14.06
CA HIS A 138 -7.51 -15.98 -13.40
C HIS A 138 -8.27 -15.83 -12.07
N VAL A 139 -8.40 -14.61 -11.54
CA VAL A 139 -9.04 -14.35 -10.25
C VAL A 139 -10.03 -13.20 -10.37
N ASN A 140 -11.16 -13.25 -9.65
CA ASN A 140 -12.03 -12.09 -9.53
C ASN A 140 -11.35 -11.07 -8.60
N MET A 141 -10.98 -9.90 -9.11
CA MET A 141 -10.19 -8.91 -8.36
C MET A 141 -11.07 -7.83 -7.74
N LEU A 142 -10.88 -7.58 -6.43
CA LEU A 142 -11.53 -6.51 -5.68
C LEU A 142 -10.47 -5.53 -5.15
N TYR A 143 -10.36 -4.36 -5.77
CA TYR A 143 -9.49 -3.29 -5.31
C TYR A 143 -10.26 -2.42 -4.31
N VAL A 144 -9.68 -2.12 -3.15
CA VAL A 144 -10.33 -1.33 -2.10
C VAL A 144 -9.42 -0.21 -1.65
N ASP A 145 -9.90 1.03 -1.73
CA ASP A 145 -9.19 2.17 -1.17
C ASP A 145 -9.36 2.19 0.35
N GLN A 146 -8.31 1.81 1.07
CA GLN A 146 -8.29 1.76 2.53
C GLN A 146 -6.93 2.23 3.06
N PRO A 147 -6.84 2.79 4.27
CA PRO A 147 -7.94 3.11 5.20
C PRO A 147 -8.90 4.19 4.66
N VAL A 148 -10.03 4.44 5.32
CA VAL A 148 -10.91 5.57 4.94
C VAL A 148 -10.10 6.88 4.89
N LEU A 149 -10.42 7.78 3.93
CA LEU A 149 -9.65 8.95 3.46
C LEU A 149 -8.62 8.65 2.34
N THR A 150 -8.38 7.39 1.99
CA THR A 150 -7.45 7.00 0.93
C THR A 150 -8.12 7.06 -0.45
N GLY A 151 -7.44 7.58 -1.47
CA GLY A 151 -7.94 7.56 -2.85
C GLY A 151 -9.31 8.21 -2.99
N PHE A 152 -10.32 7.42 -3.36
CA PHE A 152 -11.71 7.86 -3.46
C PHE A 152 -12.56 7.58 -2.21
N SER A 153 -11.98 7.02 -1.14
CA SER A 153 -12.67 6.77 0.12
C SER A 153 -12.72 8.01 1.01
N TYR A 154 -13.85 8.26 1.66
CA TYR A 154 -14.06 9.49 2.45
C TYR A 154 -15.04 9.31 3.62
N VAL A 155 -15.11 10.32 4.50
CA VAL A 155 -16.11 10.47 5.57
C VAL A 155 -16.92 11.76 5.39
N THR A 156 -16.28 12.87 5.03
CA THR A 156 -16.94 14.16 4.87
C THR A 156 -16.27 14.95 3.76
N LEU A 157 -17.02 15.20 2.68
CA LEU A 157 -16.52 15.95 1.53
C LEU A 157 -16.37 17.44 1.84
N GLN A 158 -15.31 18.03 1.31
CA GLN A 158 -14.99 19.45 1.41
C GLN A 158 -14.44 19.97 0.09
N HIS A 159 -14.95 21.13 -0.34
CA HIS A 159 -14.37 21.85 -1.47
C HIS A 159 -13.08 22.55 -1.04
N VAL A 160 -12.04 22.41 -1.86
CA VAL A 160 -10.70 22.91 -1.59
C VAL A 160 -10.06 23.50 -2.86
N THR A 161 -9.00 24.28 -2.69
CA THR A 161 -8.00 24.51 -3.73
C THR A 161 -6.75 23.71 -3.43
N LEU A 162 -6.16 23.12 -4.46
CA LEU A 162 -4.92 22.35 -4.42
C LEU A 162 -3.83 23.08 -5.19
N ASN A 163 -2.68 23.26 -4.56
CA ASN A 163 -1.47 23.73 -5.22
C ASN A 163 -0.53 22.55 -5.46
N PHE A 164 -0.35 22.16 -6.72
CA PHE A 164 0.48 21.03 -7.10
C PHE A 164 1.98 21.25 -6.90
N VAL A 165 2.44 22.48 -6.71
CA VAL A 165 3.86 22.78 -6.43
C VAL A 165 4.17 22.75 -4.94
N THR A 166 3.23 23.15 -4.08
CA THR A 166 3.44 23.18 -2.63
C THR A 166 2.76 22.02 -1.90
N ASN A 167 1.93 21.24 -2.59
CA ASN A 167 0.97 20.28 -2.01
C ASN A 167 0.00 20.92 -0.99
N GLU A 168 -0.16 22.24 -1.02
CA GLU A 168 -1.07 22.93 -0.12
C GLU A 168 -2.52 22.64 -0.48
N VAL A 169 -3.31 22.28 0.53
CA VAL A 169 -4.76 22.07 0.44
C VAL A 169 -5.45 23.16 1.25
N THR A 170 -6.16 24.06 0.59
CA THR A 170 -6.84 25.18 1.24
C THR A 170 -8.36 25.01 1.15
N PRO A 171 -9.09 24.94 2.27
CA PRO A 171 -10.55 24.89 2.25
C PRO A 171 -11.20 26.10 1.57
N VAL A 172 -12.17 25.86 0.69
CA VAL A 172 -13.00 26.93 0.12
C VAL A 172 -14.09 27.29 1.12
N VAL A 173 -13.97 28.46 1.73
CA VAL A 173 -14.91 28.97 2.75
C VAL A 173 -15.71 30.14 2.20
N ALA A 174 -17.03 30.14 2.46
CA ALA A 174 -17.91 31.22 2.02
C ALA A 174 -17.46 32.58 2.60
N GLY A 175 -17.30 33.58 1.72
CA GLY A 175 -16.88 34.94 2.10
C GLY A 175 -15.37 35.13 2.26
N VAL A 176 -14.56 34.10 1.97
CA VAL A 176 -13.10 34.20 1.86
C VAL A 176 -12.72 34.14 0.38
N ASP A 177 -11.80 35.02 -0.04
CA ASP A 177 -11.30 35.02 -1.41
C ASP A 177 -10.56 33.71 -1.72
N VAL A 178 -10.89 33.10 -2.85
CA VAL A 178 -10.24 31.88 -3.34
C VAL A 178 -9.02 32.28 -4.17
N PRO A 179 -7.87 31.57 -4.03
CA PRO A 179 -6.71 31.80 -4.89
C PRO A 179 -7.07 31.75 -6.39
N GLU A 180 -6.36 32.54 -7.20
CA GLU A 180 -6.54 32.49 -8.65
C GLU A 180 -6.19 31.10 -9.19
N LEU A 181 -7.13 30.50 -9.94
CA LEU A 181 -6.94 29.18 -10.52
C LEU A 181 -6.04 29.27 -11.75
N ASN A 182 -5.03 28.41 -11.81
CA ASN A 182 -4.07 28.34 -12.90
C ASN A 182 -3.53 26.90 -13.04
N VAL A 183 -2.52 26.67 -13.89
CA VAL A 183 -2.01 25.32 -14.15
C VAL A 183 -1.55 24.57 -12.89
N THR A 184 -1.03 25.28 -11.89
CA THR A 184 -0.54 24.72 -10.62
C THR A 184 -1.59 24.74 -9.52
N VAL A 185 -2.57 25.64 -9.56
CA VAL A 185 -3.63 25.80 -8.56
C VAL A 185 -5.00 25.43 -9.13
N ARG A 186 -5.59 24.33 -8.65
CA ARG A 186 -6.88 23.81 -9.12
C ARG A 186 -7.90 23.71 -7.99
N GLN A 187 -9.17 23.88 -8.32
CA GLN A 187 -10.25 23.53 -7.41
C GLN A 187 -10.44 22.00 -7.39
N ALA A 188 -10.75 21.46 -6.22
CA ALA A 188 -11.06 20.06 -6.03
C ALA A 188 -12.11 19.86 -4.94
N THR A 189 -12.65 18.65 -4.85
CA THR A 189 -13.38 18.16 -3.69
C THR A 189 -12.59 17.01 -3.11
N LEU A 190 -12.25 17.07 -1.82
CA LEU A 190 -11.55 15.99 -1.11
C LEU A 190 -12.30 15.65 0.19
N ASP A 191 -11.81 14.67 0.96
CA ASP A 191 -12.22 14.58 2.35
C ASP A 191 -11.74 15.79 3.16
N SER A 192 -12.50 16.20 4.16
CA SER A 192 -12.19 17.29 5.07
C SER A 192 -10.91 17.11 5.88
N GLY A 193 -10.39 15.87 6.00
CA GLY A 193 -9.21 15.58 6.81
C GLY A 193 -9.43 15.87 8.29
N ASN A 194 -10.66 15.75 8.79
CA ASN A 194 -10.95 16.00 10.19
C ASN A 194 -10.19 14.98 11.07
N SER A 195 -9.31 15.46 11.94
CA SER A 195 -8.50 14.61 12.82
C SER A 195 -9.32 13.69 13.74
N ALA A 196 -10.59 14.02 14.01
CA ALA A 196 -11.50 13.16 14.77
C ALA A 196 -11.98 11.92 13.99
N THR A 197 -11.86 11.94 12.66
CA THR A 197 -12.32 10.86 11.77
C THR A 197 -11.17 10.14 11.04
N VAL A 198 -9.93 10.62 11.18
CA VAL A 198 -8.75 10.03 10.57
C VAL A 198 -8.38 8.73 11.26
N PRO A 199 -8.28 7.60 10.54
CA PRO A 199 -7.70 6.38 11.10
C PRO A 199 -6.21 6.62 11.40
N ASN A 200 -5.72 6.12 12.53
CA ASN A 200 -4.36 6.41 13.02
C ASN A 200 -3.51 5.16 13.30
N ASN A 201 -4.02 3.96 13.02
CA ASN A 201 -3.28 2.72 13.20
C ASN A 201 -3.84 1.60 12.34
N THR A 202 -3.04 0.54 12.18
CA THR A 202 -3.34 -0.63 11.36
C THR A 202 -4.60 -1.34 11.83
N MET A 203 -4.79 -1.56 13.13
CA MET A 203 -5.94 -2.32 13.63
C MET A 203 -7.27 -1.59 13.44
N THR A 204 -7.31 -0.26 13.61
CA THR A 204 -8.49 0.56 13.26
C THR A 204 -8.85 0.41 11.79
N ALA A 205 -7.85 0.41 10.89
CA ALA A 205 -8.07 0.18 9.47
C ALA A 205 -8.58 -1.25 9.19
N MET A 206 -7.96 -2.28 9.80
CA MET A 206 -8.34 -3.68 9.56
C MET A 206 -9.71 -4.05 10.14
N ARG A 207 -10.12 -3.47 11.28
CA ARG A 207 -11.49 -3.63 11.80
C ARG A 207 -12.52 -3.00 10.87
N THR A 208 -12.20 -1.82 10.30
CA THR A 208 -13.04 -1.16 9.29
C THR A 208 -13.11 -2.00 8.01
N LEU A 209 -11.98 -2.55 7.53
CA LEU A 209 -11.93 -3.42 6.37
C LEU A 209 -12.66 -4.75 6.60
N TRP A 210 -12.66 -5.27 7.84
CA TRP A 210 -13.43 -6.46 8.19
C TRP A 210 -14.94 -6.18 8.15
N ALA A 211 -15.38 -5.04 8.68
CA ALA A 211 -16.76 -4.59 8.54
C ALA A 211 -17.17 -4.40 7.08
N PHE A 212 -16.30 -3.78 6.26
CA PHE A 212 -16.46 -3.71 4.82
C PHE A 212 -16.63 -5.10 4.20
N SER A 213 -15.76 -6.04 4.54
CA SER A 213 -15.75 -7.38 3.98
C SER A 213 -17.01 -8.16 4.35
N GLN A 214 -17.48 -8.03 5.60
CA GLN A 214 -18.73 -8.62 6.04
C GLN A 214 -19.93 -8.12 5.22
N VAL A 215 -20.00 -6.82 4.91
CA VAL A 215 -21.05 -6.28 4.05
C VAL A 215 -20.86 -6.74 2.60
N TRP A 216 -19.68 -6.51 2.02
CA TRP A 216 -19.43 -6.72 0.60
C TRP A 216 -19.56 -8.20 0.20
N PHE A 217 -18.93 -9.12 0.94
CA PHE A 217 -18.95 -10.55 0.58
C PHE A 217 -20.32 -11.22 0.78
N ASN A 218 -21.16 -10.68 1.66
CA ASN A 218 -22.51 -11.21 1.90
C ASN A 218 -23.59 -10.54 1.04
N GLU A 219 -23.41 -9.29 0.63
CA GLU A 219 -24.50 -8.49 0.04
C GLU A 219 -24.24 -7.98 -1.36
N PHE A 220 -22.99 -7.97 -1.86
CA PHE A 220 -22.68 -7.46 -3.19
C PHE A 220 -23.24 -8.38 -4.29
N PRO A 221 -24.28 -7.96 -5.03
CA PRO A 221 -25.08 -8.87 -5.87
C PRO A 221 -24.38 -9.32 -7.16
N GLU A 222 -23.32 -8.61 -7.56
CA GLU A 222 -22.57 -8.88 -8.78
C GLU A 222 -21.40 -9.86 -8.53
N ARG A 223 -21.05 -10.16 -7.26
CA ARG A 223 -20.13 -11.27 -6.96
C ARG A 223 -20.89 -12.58 -7.15
N ARG A 224 -20.69 -13.21 -8.32
CA ARG A 224 -21.31 -14.49 -8.69
C ARG A 224 -20.25 -15.53 -9.00
N THR A 225 -19.65 -16.06 -7.95
CA THR A 225 -18.70 -17.19 -8.00
C THR A 225 -19.18 -18.31 -7.08
N SER A 226 -18.88 -19.56 -7.45
CA SER A 226 -19.09 -20.76 -6.65
C SER A 226 -18.01 -20.92 -5.58
N SER A 227 -16.88 -20.22 -5.70
CA SER A 227 -15.81 -20.23 -4.72
C SER A 227 -16.11 -19.27 -3.56
N SER A 228 -16.08 -19.81 -2.35
CA SER A 228 -16.16 -19.07 -1.09
C SER A 228 -14.80 -18.52 -0.66
N GLU A 229 -13.69 -18.94 -1.29
CA GLU A 229 -12.35 -18.54 -0.91
C GLU A 229 -12.11 -17.04 -1.13
N ILE A 230 -11.52 -16.44 -0.10
CA ILE A 230 -11.14 -15.03 -0.04
C ILE A 230 -9.62 -14.97 0.15
N SER A 231 -8.96 -14.34 -0.80
CA SER A 231 -7.52 -14.06 -0.72
C SER A 231 -7.27 -12.57 -0.60
N LEU A 232 -6.06 -12.21 -0.18
CA LEU A 232 -5.64 -10.83 -0.06
C LEU A 232 -4.21 -10.68 -0.58
N TRP A 233 -4.02 -9.70 -1.44
CA TRP A 233 -2.71 -9.26 -1.87
C TRP A 233 -2.47 -7.83 -1.43
N THR A 234 -1.30 -7.55 -0.90
CA THR A 234 -0.93 -6.21 -0.48
C THR A 234 0.50 -5.87 -0.89
N VAL A 235 0.82 -4.58 -0.86
CA VAL A 235 2.15 -4.08 -1.18
C VAL A 235 2.66 -3.11 -0.11
N SER A 236 3.98 -3.01 0.09
CA SER A 236 4.58 -1.96 0.92
C SER A 236 4.10 -2.02 2.38
N TYR A 237 3.56 -0.92 2.93
CA TYR A 237 2.88 -0.89 4.24
C TYR A 237 1.74 -1.93 4.37
N GLY A 238 1.25 -2.44 3.24
CA GLY A 238 0.41 -3.61 3.15
C GLY A 238 0.93 -4.83 3.91
N GLY A 239 2.23 -4.94 4.18
CA GLY A 239 2.82 -5.96 5.04
C GLY A 239 2.41 -5.87 6.52
N PHE A 240 1.99 -4.70 6.99
CA PHE A 240 1.38 -4.54 8.31
C PHE A 240 -0.13 -4.84 8.25
N TYR A 241 -0.79 -4.44 7.15
CA TYR A 241 -2.22 -4.66 6.94
C TYR A 241 -2.57 -6.13 6.76
N GLY A 242 -1.93 -6.83 5.82
CA GLY A 242 -2.29 -8.19 5.40
C GLY A 242 -2.32 -9.21 6.54
N PRO A 243 -1.20 -9.42 7.26
CA PRO A 243 -1.17 -10.33 8.41
C PRO A 243 -2.16 -9.92 9.51
N SER A 244 -2.31 -8.61 9.76
CA SER A 244 -3.25 -8.12 10.78
C SER A 244 -4.71 -8.33 10.41
N PHE A 245 -5.05 -8.18 9.13
CA PHE A 245 -6.40 -8.46 8.62
C PHE A 245 -6.72 -9.95 8.77
N PHE A 246 -5.82 -10.83 8.33
CA PHE A 246 -6.06 -12.26 8.38
C PHE A 246 -6.16 -12.77 9.82
N GLU A 247 -5.23 -12.35 10.69
CA GLU A 247 -5.31 -12.68 12.12
C GLU A 247 -6.65 -12.22 12.71
N TYR A 248 -7.07 -10.98 12.43
CA TYR A 248 -8.32 -10.45 12.96
C TYR A 248 -9.54 -11.23 12.45
N VAL A 249 -9.60 -11.53 11.14
CA VAL A 249 -10.66 -12.35 10.55
C VAL A 249 -10.68 -13.74 11.18
N GLN A 250 -9.53 -14.40 11.35
CA GLN A 250 -9.45 -15.72 11.99
C GLN A 250 -9.97 -15.67 13.43
N LEU A 251 -9.59 -14.66 14.21
CA LEU A 251 -10.11 -14.48 15.57
C LEU A 251 -11.63 -14.24 15.58
N GLN A 252 -12.19 -13.54 14.59
CA GLN A 252 -13.63 -13.37 14.47
C GLN A 252 -14.33 -14.65 14.00
N ASN A 253 -13.74 -15.41 13.08
CA ASN A 253 -14.24 -16.71 12.64
C ASN A 253 -14.31 -17.69 13.82
N ASP A 254 -13.25 -17.78 14.64
CA ASP A 254 -13.23 -18.61 15.86
C ASP A 254 -14.44 -18.27 16.76
N LEU A 255 -14.72 -16.98 16.98
CA LEU A 255 -15.86 -16.54 17.79
C LEU A 255 -17.21 -16.94 17.16
N ILE A 256 -17.35 -16.84 15.84
CA ILE A 256 -18.58 -17.18 15.12
C ILE A 256 -18.84 -18.70 15.20
N GLU A 257 -17.81 -19.50 14.95
CA GLU A 257 -17.86 -20.97 14.99
C GLU A 257 -18.14 -21.49 16.40
N ASP A 258 -17.54 -20.87 17.42
CA ASP A 258 -17.79 -21.17 18.84
C ASP A 258 -19.15 -20.66 19.35
N HIS A 259 -19.98 -20.06 18.49
CA HIS A 259 -21.25 -19.41 18.85
C HIS A 259 -21.10 -18.35 19.96
N ARG A 260 -19.96 -17.68 20.00
CA ARG A 260 -19.69 -16.51 20.83
C ARG A 260 -20.06 -15.24 20.08
N ALA A 261 -20.06 -14.10 20.76
CA ALA A 261 -20.40 -12.82 20.14
C ALA A 261 -19.19 -12.29 19.32
N PRO A 262 -19.25 -12.27 17.98
CA PRO A 262 -18.28 -11.52 17.17
C PRO A 262 -18.47 -10.01 17.35
N ALA A 263 -17.52 -9.23 16.83
CA ALA A 263 -17.54 -7.77 16.92
C ALA A 263 -18.70 -7.12 16.14
N LEU A 264 -19.22 -7.78 15.10
CA LEU A 264 -20.43 -7.38 14.39
C LEU A 264 -21.51 -8.45 14.54
N ALA A 265 -22.71 -8.04 14.96
CA ALA A 265 -23.86 -8.93 15.00
C ALA A 265 -24.18 -9.48 13.60
N ASN A 266 -24.58 -10.76 13.53
CA ASN A 266 -24.86 -11.49 12.28
C ASN A 266 -23.65 -11.67 11.33
N ALA A 267 -22.43 -11.40 11.78
CA ALA A 267 -21.24 -11.70 10.99
C ALA A 267 -21.17 -13.19 10.63
N THR A 268 -20.67 -13.46 9.43
CA THR A 268 -20.46 -14.82 8.90
C THR A 268 -18.98 -15.16 8.88
N VAL A 269 -18.67 -16.47 8.88
CA VAL A 269 -17.31 -16.94 8.62
C VAL A 269 -16.87 -16.48 7.23
N LEU A 270 -15.67 -15.92 7.13
CA LEU A 270 -15.00 -15.59 5.87
C LEU A 270 -13.89 -16.62 5.62
N GLU A 271 -14.02 -17.40 4.53
CA GLU A 271 -13.07 -18.48 4.21
C GLU A 271 -11.79 -17.92 3.58
N LEU A 272 -10.77 -17.70 4.41
CA LEU A 272 -9.47 -17.21 3.96
C LEU A 272 -8.66 -18.31 3.26
N ALA A 273 -7.96 -17.97 2.17
CA ALA A 273 -7.18 -18.93 1.39
C ALA A 273 -5.71 -18.54 1.20
N THR A 274 -5.44 -17.40 0.55
CA THR A 274 -4.07 -16.97 0.20
C THR A 274 -3.78 -15.55 0.69
N LEU A 275 -2.60 -15.34 1.27
CA LEU A 275 -2.05 -14.03 1.62
C LEU A 275 -0.78 -13.78 0.78
N GLY A 276 -0.88 -12.90 -0.20
CA GLY A 276 0.25 -12.43 -1.00
C GLY A 276 0.80 -11.10 -0.49
N LEU A 277 2.11 -11.01 -0.33
CA LEU A 277 2.82 -9.85 0.21
C LEU A 277 3.95 -9.46 -0.74
N ALA A 278 3.70 -8.45 -1.56
CA ALA A 278 4.68 -7.92 -2.51
C ALA A 278 5.44 -6.74 -1.90
N ASP A 279 6.77 -6.72 -1.97
CA ASP A 279 7.63 -5.63 -1.46
C ASP A 279 7.17 -5.12 -0.09
N ALA A 280 6.85 -6.06 0.81
CA ALA A 280 6.03 -5.78 1.97
C ALA A 280 6.88 -5.46 3.21
N CYS A 281 6.58 -4.35 3.87
CA CYS A 281 7.14 -4.05 5.19
C CYS A 281 6.25 -4.72 6.26
N ILE A 282 6.76 -5.78 6.90
CA ILE A 282 5.96 -6.65 7.79
C ILE A 282 6.32 -6.45 9.28
N ASP A 283 7.61 -6.37 9.60
CA ASP A 283 8.09 -6.23 10.97
C ASP A 283 9.37 -5.40 10.99
N ALA A 284 9.29 -4.21 11.58
CA ALA A 284 10.41 -3.27 11.63
C ALA A 284 11.64 -3.82 12.35
N ARG A 285 11.44 -4.69 13.35
CA ARG A 285 12.53 -5.29 14.13
C ARG A 285 13.25 -6.38 13.33
N ALA A 286 12.53 -7.31 12.73
CA ALA A 286 13.07 -8.40 11.92
C ALA A 286 13.78 -7.85 10.67
N MET A 287 13.25 -6.78 10.09
CA MET A 287 13.81 -6.14 8.90
C MET A 287 14.98 -5.20 9.17
N ALA A 288 15.19 -4.71 10.40
CA ALA A 288 16.08 -3.58 10.68
C ALA A 288 17.49 -3.72 10.09
N LEU A 289 18.12 -4.91 10.22
CA LEU A 289 19.47 -5.17 9.70
C LEU A 289 19.50 -5.38 8.18
N GLY A 290 18.35 -5.55 7.53
CA GLY A 290 18.23 -5.56 6.08
C GLY A 290 18.64 -4.22 5.47
N TYR A 291 18.26 -3.10 6.09
CA TYR A 291 18.55 -1.76 5.59
C TYR A 291 20.04 -1.44 5.46
N PRO A 292 20.89 -1.53 6.51
CA PRO A 292 22.32 -1.30 6.36
C PRO A 292 22.98 -2.32 5.44
N THR A 293 22.55 -3.59 5.48
CA THR A 293 23.11 -4.63 4.60
C THR A 293 22.86 -4.30 3.13
N PHE A 294 21.63 -3.90 2.77
CA PHE A 294 21.29 -3.52 1.39
C PHE A 294 22.06 -2.28 0.95
N SER A 295 22.12 -1.24 1.80
CA SER A 295 22.81 0.00 1.46
C SER A 295 24.31 -0.17 1.26
N HIS A 296 24.94 -1.09 1.97
CA HIS A 296 26.39 -1.32 1.86
C HIS A 296 26.75 -2.39 0.81
N ASN A 297 25.94 -3.45 0.68
CA ASN A 297 26.28 -4.63 -0.12
C ASN A 297 25.04 -5.23 -0.83
N ASN A 298 24.36 -4.43 -1.66
CA ASN A 298 23.29 -4.92 -2.52
C ASN A 298 23.83 -5.70 -3.73
N THR A 299 22.92 -6.42 -4.38
CA THR A 299 23.16 -7.30 -5.52
C THR A 299 23.48 -6.58 -6.83
N TYR A 300 23.53 -5.25 -6.83
CA TYR A 300 23.87 -4.42 -7.99
C TYR A 300 25.28 -3.84 -7.91
N GLY A 301 26.04 -4.18 -6.86
CA GLY A 301 27.40 -3.66 -6.64
C GLY A 301 27.43 -2.16 -6.33
N LEU A 302 26.30 -1.60 -5.89
CA LEU A 302 26.21 -0.20 -5.47
C LEU A 302 26.52 -0.08 -3.99
N GLU A 303 27.60 0.60 -3.64
CA GLU A 303 27.87 0.98 -2.25
C GLU A 303 27.23 2.34 -2.00
N VAL A 304 26.02 2.34 -1.41
CA VAL A 304 25.30 3.56 -1.02
C VAL A 304 25.82 4.09 0.32
N TYR A 305 26.06 3.20 1.27
CA TYR A 305 26.71 3.54 2.54
C TYR A 305 28.22 3.31 2.46
N PRO A 306 29.05 4.32 2.81
CA PRO A 306 30.41 4.03 3.23
C PRO A 306 30.37 3.18 4.52
N LEU A 307 31.41 2.37 4.72
CA LEU A 307 31.51 1.44 5.85
C LEU A 307 31.23 2.10 7.22
N GLU A 308 31.63 3.35 7.42
CA GLU A 308 31.39 4.09 8.68
C GLU A 308 29.89 4.28 8.98
N ILE A 309 29.10 4.66 7.97
CA ILE A 309 27.63 4.81 8.14
C ILE A 309 26.99 3.45 8.38
N TYR A 310 27.46 2.41 7.69
CA TYR A 310 27.00 1.04 7.93
C TYR A 310 27.23 0.61 9.38
N GLU A 311 28.45 0.80 9.91
CA GLU A 311 28.81 0.41 11.27
C GLU A 311 28.01 1.20 12.32
N ASP A 312 27.82 2.51 12.12
CA ASP A 312 27.03 3.36 13.03
C ASP A 312 25.55 2.95 13.04
N VAL A 313 24.94 2.73 11.88
CA VAL A 313 23.55 2.26 11.78
C VAL A 313 23.39 0.91 12.48
N VAL A 314 24.31 -0.04 12.26
CA VAL A 314 24.28 -1.35 12.94
C VAL A 314 24.43 -1.22 14.45
N ALA A 315 25.32 -0.36 14.93
CA ALA A 315 25.52 -0.11 16.36
C ALA A 315 24.26 0.47 17.01
N ASN A 316 23.61 1.44 16.35
CA ASN A 316 22.36 2.03 16.83
C ASN A 316 21.16 1.08 16.71
N ILE A 317 21.13 0.14 15.77
CA ILE A 317 20.12 -0.91 15.75
C ILE A 317 20.27 -1.84 16.97
N THR A 318 21.51 -2.26 17.24
CA THR A 318 21.82 -3.36 18.16
C THR A 318 22.14 -2.95 19.60
N ASN A 319 22.23 -1.65 19.89
CA ASN A 319 22.40 -1.16 21.25
C ASN A 319 21.29 -1.70 22.17
N SER A 320 21.68 -2.35 23.26
CA SER A 320 20.79 -3.11 24.14
C SER A 320 19.88 -2.26 25.02
N GLU A 321 20.17 -0.97 25.19
CA GLU A 321 19.42 -0.08 26.10
C GLU A 321 18.63 0.97 25.31
N SER A 322 19.23 1.55 24.28
CA SER A 322 18.66 2.67 23.53
C SER A 322 18.56 2.41 22.03
N GLY A 323 18.93 1.22 21.57
CA GLY A 323 18.91 0.88 20.16
C GLY A 323 17.52 0.56 19.63
N CYS A 324 17.40 0.50 18.31
CA CYS A 324 16.13 0.22 17.65
C CYS A 324 15.44 -1.05 18.19
N TYR A 325 16.19 -2.13 18.40
CA TYR A 325 15.64 -3.37 18.97
C TYR A 325 15.09 -3.17 20.38
N ALA A 326 15.84 -2.51 21.26
CA ALA A 326 15.41 -2.27 22.64
C ALA A 326 14.15 -1.40 22.70
N LEU A 327 14.08 -0.34 21.89
CA LEU A 327 12.92 0.55 21.85
C LEU A 327 11.67 -0.12 21.28
N ILE A 328 11.82 -0.94 20.23
CA ILE A 328 10.69 -1.73 19.70
C ILE A 328 10.21 -2.73 20.75
N ASP A 329 11.12 -3.45 21.40
CA ASP A 329 10.77 -4.45 22.42
C ASP A 329 10.02 -3.80 23.60
N GLN A 330 10.46 -2.60 24.02
CA GLN A 330 9.77 -1.82 25.04
C GLN A 330 8.37 -1.35 24.58
N CYS A 331 8.25 -0.82 23.36
CA CYS A 331 6.97 -0.43 22.77
C CYS A 331 5.98 -1.60 22.75
N ARG A 332 6.42 -2.77 22.26
CA ARG A 332 5.59 -3.97 22.15
C ARG A 332 5.18 -4.53 23.51
N ALA A 333 6.10 -4.58 24.48
CA ALA A 333 5.78 -5.03 25.84
C ALA A 333 4.72 -4.12 26.51
N LEU A 334 4.87 -2.80 26.36
CA LEU A 334 3.87 -1.86 26.87
C LEU A 334 2.53 -1.96 26.13
N ALA A 335 2.56 -2.19 24.81
CA ALA A 335 1.35 -2.38 24.02
C ALA A 335 0.60 -3.65 24.46
N GLU A 336 1.29 -4.76 24.68
CA GLU A 336 0.68 -6.00 25.16
C GLU A 336 0.01 -5.81 26.54
N GLU A 337 0.67 -5.09 27.45
CA GLU A 337 0.12 -4.86 28.80
C GLU A 337 -1.06 -3.88 28.80
N ALA A 338 -0.96 -2.79 28.04
CA ALA A 338 -1.77 -1.59 28.27
C ALA A 338 -2.55 -1.08 27.04
N ASP A 339 -2.41 -1.73 25.87
CA ASP A 339 -3.16 -1.48 24.64
C ASP A 339 -3.25 -2.75 23.76
N ALA A 340 -3.55 -3.92 24.35
CA ALA A 340 -3.50 -5.21 23.65
C ALA A 340 -4.43 -5.26 22.42
N SER A 341 -5.56 -4.57 22.49
CA SER A 341 -6.47 -4.45 21.35
C SER A 341 -5.96 -3.52 20.26
N SER A 342 -4.94 -2.69 20.50
CA SER A 342 -4.44 -1.65 19.61
C SER A 342 -5.53 -0.65 19.20
N PHE A 343 -6.10 0.03 20.19
CA PHE A 343 -6.96 1.19 19.94
C PHE A 343 -6.16 2.49 19.83
N GLY A 344 -4.89 2.49 20.23
CA GLY A 344 -4.05 3.69 20.12
C GLY A 344 -4.40 4.79 21.12
N ILE A 345 -5.12 4.46 22.19
CA ILE A 345 -5.61 5.45 23.18
C ILE A 345 -4.67 5.62 24.37
N ASN A 346 -3.72 4.71 24.59
CA ASN A 346 -2.82 4.75 25.72
C ASN A 346 -1.61 5.68 25.44
N PRO A 347 -1.50 6.84 26.11
CA PRO A 347 -0.46 7.82 25.81
C PRO A 347 0.95 7.30 26.13
N THR A 348 1.10 6.43 27.12
CA THR A 348 2.40 5.84 27.49
C THR A 348 2.90 4.91 26.39
N VAL A 349 2.02 4.04 25.89
CA VAL A 349 2.32 3.15 24.76
C VAL A 349 2.66 3.98 23.52
N ASN A 350 1.82 4.97 23.20
CA ASN A 350 2.02 5.83 22.03
C ASN A 350 3.37 6.57 22.09
N ALA A 351 3.77 7.08 23.25
CA ALA A 351 5.05 7.75 23.43
C ALA A 351 6.23 6.78 23.21
N ALA A 352 6.17 5.57 23.77
CA ALA A 352 7.23 4.56 23.60
C ALA A 352 7.36 4.12 22.13
N CYS A 353 6.23 3.85 21.47
CA CYS A 353 6.22 3.44 20.06
C CYS A 353 6.59 4.58 19.11
N GLY A 354 6.21 5.82 19.43
CA GLY A 354 6.65 7.01 18.69
C GLY A 354 8.16 7.23 18.80
N ALA A 355 8.75 7.03 19.98
CA ALA A 355 10.21 7.10 20.16
C ALA A 355 10.95 6.01 19.37
N ALA A 356 10.43 4.78 19.38
CA ALA A 356 10.96 3.69 18.55
C ALA A 356 10.87 4.04 17.06
N THR A 357 9.76 4.63 16.61
CA THR A 357 9.56 5.02 15.22
C THR A 357 10.54 6.11 14.79
N GLN A 358 10.80 7.09 15.67
CA GLN A 358 11.79 8.14 15.39
C GLN A 358 13.16 7.55 15.09
N LEU A 359 13.67 6.68 15.96
CA LEU A 359 14.98 6.08 15.78
C LEU A 359 14.99 5.09 14.60
N CYS A 360 14.11 4.10 14.62
CA CYS A 360 14.15 2.99 13.67
C CYS A 360 13.85 3.41 12.24
N TYR A 361 12.85 4.27 12.04
CA TYR A 361 12.39 4.65 10.71
C TYR A 361 13.04 5.95 10.23
N PHE A 362 12.85 7.06 10.95
CA PHE A 362 13.29 8.37 10.47
C PHE A 362 14.81 8.56 10.56
N ASP A 363 15.47 8.00 11.57
CA ASP A 363 16.91 8.17 11.73
C ASP A 363 17.69 7.08 10.99
N LEU A 364 17.41 5.80 11.26
CA LEU A 364 18.22 4.67 10.80
C LEU A 364 17.89 4.22 9.37
N GLN A 365 16.61 3.98 9.05
CA GLN A 365 16.20 3.74 7.66
C GLN A 365 16.34 5.03 6.83
N GLY A 366 16.07 6.20 7.41
CA GLY A 366 16.30 7.49 6.78
C GLY A 366 17.75 7.90 6.54
N ALA A 367 18.72 7.17 7.08
CA ALA A 367 20.13 7.41 6.77
C ALA A 367 20.44 7.23 5.27
N TYR A 368 19.66 6.41 4.56
CA TYR A 368 19.77 6.24 3.11
C TYR A 368 19.58 7.55 2.35
N SER A 369 18.44 8.22 2.53
CA SER A 369 18.13 9.47 1.83
C SER A 369 19.05 10.62 2.21
N LYS A 370 19.78 10.51 3.34
CA LYS A 370 20.82 11.47 3.74
C LYS A 370 22.17 11.19 3.09
N ALA A 371 22.43 9.94 2.69
CA ALA A 371 23.70 9.50 2.12
C ALA A 371 23.73 9.54 0.58
N THR A 372 22.58 9.61 -0.10
CA THR A 372 22.49 9.50 -1.55
C THR A 372 21.28 10.21 -2.15
N ASP A 373 21.37 10.57 -3.43
CA ASP A 373 20.25 11.05 -4.26
C ASP A 373 19.55 9.92 -5.02
N ARG A 374 19.75 8.66 -4.62
CA ARG A 374 19.06 7.49 -5.20
C ARG A 374 17.66 7.35 -4.61
N SER A 375 16.74 6.80 -5.41
CA SER A 375 15.39 6.51 -4.94
C SER A 375 15.40 5.40 -3.89
N THR A 376 14.52 5.51 -2.89
CA THR A 376 14.26 4.43 -1.92
C THR A 376 13.42 3.31 -2.55
N TYR A 377 12.68 3.61 -3.62
CA TYR A 377 11.82 2.64 -4.31
C TYR A 377 12.57 1.86 -5.42
N ASP A 378 13.65 2.40 -5.94
CA ASP A 378 14.57 1.68 -6.83
C ASP A 378 15.98 2.29 -6.68
N VAL A 379 16.89 1.53 -6.07
CA VAL A 379 18.27 1.97 -5.83
C VAL A 379 19.01 2.36 -7.11
N THR A 380 18.57 1.89 -8.28
CA THR A 380 19.18 2.18 -9.58
C THR A 380 18.69 3.51 -10.18
N LEU A 381 17.63 4.10 -9.64
CA LEU A 381 17.05 5.37 -10.09
C LEU A 381 17.47 6.56 -9.20
N SER A 382 17.37 7.77 -9.74
CA SER A 382 17.45 9.00 -8.95
C SER A 382 16.15 9.19 -8.14
N ASN A 383 16.25 9.85 -6.98
CA ASN A 383 15.14 10.16 -6.07
C ASN A 383 14.00 10.97 -6.71
N ILE A 384 14.24 11.68 -7.81
CA ILE A 384 13.18 12.38 -8.57
C ILE A 384 12.65 11.57 -9.76
N THR A 385 13.15 10.35 -9.99
CA THR A 385 12.72 9.51 -11.12
C THR A 385 11.70 8.50 -10.62
N ALA A 386 10.45 8.65 -11.07
CA ALA A 386 9.36 7.75 -10.73
C ALA A 386 9.23 6.61 -11.75
N TYR A 387 9.21 5.37 -11.25
CA TYR A 387 8.85 4.19 -12.02
C TYR A 387 8.02 3.21 -11.17
N PRO A 388 6.93 2.61 -11.71
CA PRO A 388 6.31 2.93 -12.99
C PRO A 388 5.86 4.38 -13.08
N ARG A 389 5.70 4.88 -14.31
CA ARG A 389 5.36 6.30 -14.51
C ARG A 389 3.95 6.60 -13.98
N PRO A 390 3.78 7.64 -13.15
CA PRO A 390 2.57 7.86 -12.36
C PRO A 390 1.43 8.57 -13.13
N TYR A 391 1.10 8.08 -14.34
CA TYR A 391 0.05 8.66 -15.18
C TYR A 391 -1.35 8.61 -14.55
N GLN A 392 -1.56 7.74 -13.57
CA GLN A 392 -2.83 7.47 -12.89
C GLN A 392 -3.40 8.70 -12.16
N SER A 393 -2.56 9.51 -11.51
CA SER A 393 -3.03 10.65 -10.73
C SER A 393 -3.74 11.69 -11.60
N ALA A 394 -3.23 11.91 -12.81
CA ALA A 394 -3.84 12.78 -13.80
C ALA A 394 -5.09 12.13 -14.43
N PHE A 395 -5.02 10.83 -14.76
CA PHE A 395 -6.13 10.09 -15.36
C PHE A 395 -7.36 10.06 -14.45
N TYR A 396 -7.21 9.68 -13.18
CA TYR A 396 -8.33 9.62 -12.23
C TYR A 396 -8.88 10.99 -11.84
N ASN A 397 -8.14 12.07 -12.12
CA ASN A 397 -8.63 13.44 -11.94
C ASN A 397 -9.29 14.03 -13.18
N GLN A 398 -9.42 13.26 -14.26
CA GLN A 398 -10.25 13.67 -15.38
C GLN A 398 -11.73 13.54 -15.07
N ARG A 399 -12.49 14.55 -15.47
CA ARG A 399 -13.93 14.63 -15.22
C ARG A 399 -14.68 13.42 -15.75
N TRP A 400 -14.39 12.99 -16.99
CA TRP A 400 -15.10 11.86 -17.60
C TRP A 400 -14.80 10.54 -16.88
N VAL A 401 -13.57 10.37 -16.34
CA VAL A 401 -13.20 9.21 -15.52
C VAL A 401 -13.98 9.20 -14.22
N GLN A 402 -14.06 10.35 -13.53
CA GLN A 402 -14.81 10.47 -12.29
C GLN A 402 -16.31 10.22 -12.48
N GLU A 403 -16.88 10.76 -13.56
CA GLU A 403 -18.28 10.54 -13.91
C GLU A 403 -18.57 9.07 -14.25
N GLU A 404 -17.68 8.39 -14.98
CA GLU A 404 -17.84 6.97 -15.32
C GLU A 404 -17.63 6.03 -14.12
N LEU A 405 -16.75 6.38 -13.18
CA LEU A 405 -16.55 5.63 -11.93
C LEU A 405 -17.60 5.94 -10.85
N GLY A 406 -18.40 7.00 -11.03
CA GLY A 406 -19.43 7.41 -10.07
C GLY A 406 -18.88 8.01 -8.78
N VAL A 407 -17.70 8.64 -8.81
CA VAL A 407 -17.02 9.17 -7.62
C VAL A 407 -17.37 10.66 -7.38
N PRO A 408 -17.65 11.09 -6.14
CA PRO A 408 -18.05 12.46 -5.82
C PRO A 408 -16.88 13.41 -5.49
N LEU A 409 -15.63 12.93 -5.58
CA LEU A 409 -14.42 13.61 -5.13
C LEU A 409 -13.27 13.44 -6.13
N ASN A 410 -12.28 14.32 -6.00
CA ASN A 410 -11.02 14.23 -6.71
C ASN A 410 -10.14 13.12 -6.15
N PHE A 411 -9.34 12.51 -7.02
CA PHE A 411 -8.43 11.44 -6.63
C PHE A 411 -7.18 11.99 -5.95
N SER A 412 -6.83 11.42 -4.80
CA SER A 412 -5.53 11.59 -4.15
C SER A 412 -4.81 10.24 -4.05
N LEU A 413 -3.63 10.12 -4.66
CA LEU A 413 -2.85 8.88 -4.58
C LEU A 413 -2.50 8.52 -3.13
N LEU A 414 -2.18 9.52 -2.30
CA LEU A 414 -1.80 9.35 -0.90
C LEU A 414 -2.65 10.27 0.01
N SER A 415 -3.18 9.71 1.09
CA SER A 415 -3.69 10.48 2.22
C SER A 415 -2.55 10.84 3.17
N HIS A 416 -2.00 12.05 3.02
CA HIS A 416 -0.92 12.53 3.88
C HIS A 416 -1.30 12.55 5.36
N ILE A 417 -2.53 12.93 5.69
CA ILE A 417 -2.98 13.00 7.09
C ILE A 417 -3.09 11.62 7.73
N THR A 418 -3.53 10.61 6.97
CA THR A 418 -3.55 9.21 7.43
C THR A 418 -2.12 8.74 7.66
N SER A 419 -1.22 8.98 6.70
CA SER A 419 0.19 8.60 6.84
C SER A 419 0.81 9.20 8.11
N VAL A 420 0.67 10.51 8.31
CA VAL A 420 1.16 11.23 9.49
C VAL A 420 0.61 10.62 10.78
N ALA A 421 -0.70 10.36 10.84
CA ALA A 421 -1.34 9.82 12.04
C ALA A 421 -0.78 8.45 12.45
N PHE A 422 -0.51 7.57 11.46
CA PHE A 422 0.06 6.24 11.70
C PHE A 422 1.48 6.30 12.26
N PHE A 423 2.37 7.08 11.64
CA PHE A 423 3.75 7.20 12.10
C PHE A 423 3.85 7.93 13.44
N GLN A 424 3.05 8.97 13.68
CA GLN A 424 3.04 9.68 14.97
C GLN A 424 2.57 8.80 16.12
N LEU A 425 1.62 7.89 15.88
CA LEU A 425 1.21 6.91 16.88
C LEU A 425 2.27 5.81 17.11
N GLY A 426 3.22 5.68 16.20
CA GLY A 426 4.24 4.64 16.19
C GLY A 426 3.72 3.27 15.73
N ASP A 427 2.69 3.25 14.89
CA ASP A 427 2.05 2.03 14.36
C ASP A 427 3.04 0.99 13.79
N PRO A 428 4.08 1.35 13.02
CA PRO A 428 5.02 0.36 12.44
C PRO A 428 5.82 -0.44 13.48
N MET A 429 5.88 0.04 14.73
CA MET A 429 6.65 -0.58 15.82
C MET A 429 5.79 -1.48 16.71
N ARG A 430 4.45 -1.35 16.65
CA ARG A 430 3.52 -1.98 17.60
C ARG A 430 3.30 -3.47 17.37
N ARG A 431 3.38 -3.91 16.12
CA ARG A 431 2.99 -5.27 15.70
C ARG A 431 4.23 -6.10 15.41
N SER A 432 4.13 -7.42 15.57
CA SER A 432 5.22 -8.35 15.31
C SER A 432 4.87 -9.42 14.27
N VAL A 433 5.87 -10.22 13.88
CA VAL A 433 5.71 -11.37 12.99
C VAL A 433 4.69 -12.43 13.48
N HIS A 434 4.28 -12.41 14.75
CA HIS A 434 3.33 -13.39 15.32
C HIS A 434 2.00 -13.47 14.57
N SER A 435 1.52 -12.35 14.03
CA SER A 435 0.30 -12.36 13.20
C SER A 435 0.50 -13.24 11.96
N LEU A 436 1.68 -13.20 11.34
CA LEU A 436 1.99 -14.02 10.16
C LEU A 436 2.20 -15.51 10.53
N GLU A 437 2.78 -15.79 11.69
CA GLU A 437 2.90 -17.16 12.22
C GLU A 437 1.53 -17.80 12.43
N ARG A 438 0.60 -17.08 13.07
CA ARG A 438 -0.79 -17.55 13.22
C ARG A 438 -1.46 -17.78 11.87
N VAL A 439 -1.24 -16.89 10.89
CA VAL A 439 -1.78 -17.05 9.53
C VAL A 439 -1.33 -18.38 8.93
N LEU A 440 -0.03 -18.69 9.02
CA LEU A 440 0.55 -19.95 8.52
C LEU A 440 0.03 -21.18 9.27
N ASP A 441 -0.04 -21.13 10.61
CA ASP A 441 -0.52 -22.25 11.43
C ASP A 441 -2.00 -22.60 11.18
N ASN A 442 -2.77 -21.66 10.63
CA ASN A 442 -4.15 -21.88 10.19
C ASN A 442 -4.26 -22.37 8.74
N GLY A 443 -3.15 -22.81 8.13
CA GLY A 443 -3.15 -23.44 6.80
C GLY A 443 -3.29 -22.47 5.62
N ILE A 444 -3.12 -21.17 5.84
CA ILE A 444 -3.15 -20.17 4.77
C ILE A 444 -1.89 -20.27 3.91
N ASN A 445 -2.05 -20.21 2.59
CA ASN A 445 -0.92 -20.10 1.67
C ASN A 445 -0.35 -18.68 1.69
N VAL A 446 0.94 -18.52 2.01
CA VAL A 446 1.62 -17.23 2.12
C VAL A 446 2.72 -17.12 1.09
N ALA A 447 2.63 -16.08 0.25
CA ALA A 447 3.62 -15.79 -0.77
C ALA A 447 4.28 -14.43 -0.52
N LEU A 448 5.58 -14.45 -0.20
CA LEU A 448 6.40 -13.26 -0.03
C LEU A 448 7.19 -13.00 -1.32
N MET A 449 7.05 -11.83 -1.93
CA MET A 449 7.69 -11.49 -3.22
C MET A 449 8.37 -10.14 -3.15
N TYR A 450 9.66 -10.07 -3.46
CA TYR A 450 10.43 -8.83 -3.32
C TYR A 450 11.26 -8.53 -4.56
N GLY A 451 11.11 -7.32 -5.12
CA GLY A 451 12.00 -6.76 -6.11
C GLY A 451 13.38 -6.51 -5.53
N ASP A 452 14.42 -6.97 -6.22
CA ASP A 452 15.79 -6.93 -5.72
C ASP A 452 16.46 -5.54 -5.77
N ARG A 453 15.77 -4.51 -6.27
CA ARG A 453 16.21 -3.09 -6.26
C ARG A 453 15.50 -2.23 -5.22
N ASP A 454 14.44 -2.75 -4.59
CA ASP A 454 13.69 -2.01 -3.58
C ASP A 454 14.53 -1.84 -2.31
N TYR A 455 14.75 -0.60 -1.88
CA TYR A 455 15.33 -0.31 -0.57
C TYR A 455 14.25 -0.20 0.51
N GLN A 456 13.11 0.40 0.16
CA GLN A 456 12.03 0.78 1.06
C GLN A 456 11.52 -0.39 1.89
N CYS A 457 11.23 -1.52 1.23
CA CYS A 457 10.89 -2.79 1.87
C CYS A 457 11.77 -3.91 1.30
N ASN A 458 13.09 -3.75 1.39
CA ASN A 458 14.08 -4.59 0.71
C ASN A 458 13.97 -6.10 0.98
N TRP A 459 14.37 -6.88 -0.03
CA TRP A 459 14.36 -8.33 0.00
C TRP A 459 15.26 -8.96 1.07
N TYR A 460 16.32 -8.28 1.55
CA TYR A 460 17.13 -8.77 2.67
C TYR A 460 16.32 -8.78 3.98
N GLY A 461 15.55 -7.71 4.22
CA GLY A 461 14.60 -7.64 5.33
C GLY A 461 13.49 -8.68 5.18
N GLY A 462 12.94 -8.82 3.98
CA GLY A 462 11.94 -9.85 3.65
C GLY A 462 12.44 -11.27 3.90
N GLU A 463 13.67 -11.59 3.49
CA GLU A 463 14.26 -12.91 3.72
C GLU A 463 14.42 -13.16 5.22
N ARG A 464 14.94 -12.16 5.96
CA ARG A 464 15.11 -12.23 7.42
C ARG A 464 13.78 -12.52 8.11
N ILE A 465 12.70 -11.88 7.70
CA ILE A 465 11.34 -12.23 8.18
C ILE A 465 11.08 -13.70 7.91
N SER A 466 11.13 -14.14 6.65
CA SER A 466 10.75 -15.50 6.24
C SER A 466 11.46 -16.60 7.04
N VAL A 467 12.74 -16.43 7.38
CA VAL A 467 13.53 -17.44 8.12
C VAL A 467 13.38 -17.31 9.64
N SER A 468 12.91 -16.16 10.12
CA SER A 468 12.70 -15.89 11.55
C SER A 468 11.39 -16.43 12.10
N LEU A 469 10.41 -16.70 11.23
CA LEU A 469 9.08 -17.19 11.61
C LEU A 469 9.16 -18.54 12.35
N ASP A 470 8.37 -18.66 13.41
CA ASP A 470 8.18 -19.87 14.21
C ASP A 470 6.75 -20.43 14.02
N PHE A 471 6.54 -21.12 12.91
CA PHE A 471 5.33 -21.86 12.56
C PHE A 471 5.63 -23.36 12.44
N LEU A 472 4.59 -24.20 12.34
CA LEU A 472 4.70 -25.67 12.37
C LEU A 472 5.81 -26.26 11.47
N SER A 473 5.93 -25.79 10.23
CA SER A 473 6.91 -26.29 9.23
C SER A 473 8.13 -25.38 9.05
N SER A 474 8.37 -24.46 9.98
CA SER A 474 9.43 -23.44 9.87
C SER A 474 10.84 -24.04 9.71
N GLN A 475 11.12 -25.17 10.36
CA GLN A 475 12.44 -25.81 10.27
C GLN A 475 12.70 -26.43 8.89
N ALA A 476 11.66 -26.95 8.24
CA ALA A 476 11.76 -27.47 6.88
C ALA A 476 11.91 -26.32 5.88
N PHE A 477 11.17 -25.21 6.05
CA PHE A 477 11.37 -23.99 5.27
C PHE A 477 12.81 -23.45 5.40
N ARG A 478 13.35 -23.33 6.63
CA ARG A 478 14.76 -22.92 6.84
C ARG A 478 15.79 -23.86 6.20
N ASN A 479 15.40 -25.11 5.92
CA ASN A 479 16.25 -26.10 5.27
C ASN A 479 16.14 -26.10 3.74
N ALA A 480 15.08 -25.51 3.18
CA ALA A 480 14.87 -25.40 1.75
C ALA A 480 15.94 -24.51 1.08
N GLY A 481 16.37 -24.92 -0.11
CA GLY A 481 17.29 -24.16 -0.96
C GLY A 481 16.54 -23.24 -1.93
N TYR A 482 17.27 -22.33 -2.56
CA TYR A 482 16.73 -21.47 -3.61
C TYR A 482 16.71 -22.18 -4.96
N ALA A 483 15.53 -22.24 -5.57
CA ALA A 483 15.31 -22.72 -6.93
C ALA A 483 15.02 -21.55 -7.90
N PRO A 484 15.32 -21.68 -9.20
CA PRO A 484 14.97 -20.66 -10.19
C PRO A 484 13.46 -20.57 -10.40
N ILE A 485 12.94 -19.34 -10.47
CA ILE A 485 11.57 -19.07 -10.89
C ILE A 485 11.53 -19.11 -12.42
N ILE A 486 11.05 -20.22 -12.97
CA ILE A 486 10.87 -20.38 -14.41
C ILE A 486 9.63 -19.61 -14.82
N THR A 487 9.81 -18.49 -15.54
CA THR A 487 8.67 -17.68 -16.03
C THR A 487 8.18 -18.20 -17.37
N ASN A 488 9.11 -18.52 -18.26
CA ASN A 488 8.85 -19.17 -19.55
C ASN A 488 10.07 -20.02 -19.96
N ALA A 489 10.04 -20.61 -21.16
CA ALA A 489 11.07 -21.53 -21.64
C ALA A 489 12.49 -20.92 -21.73
N THR A 490 12.61 -19.59 -21.74
CA THR A 490 13.87 -18.87 -21.95
C THR A 490 14.24 -17.91 -20.83
N TYR A 491 13.34 -17.65 -19.88
CA TYR A 491 13.51 -16.60 -18.88
C TYR A 491 13.28 -17.09 -17.45
N GLN A 492 14.24 -16.76 -16.59
CA GLN A 492 14.16 -16.94 -15.14
C GLN A 492 13.93 -15.57 -14.50
N GLY A 493 12.78 -15.41 -13.85
CA GLY A 493 12.35 -14.12 -13.30
C GLY A 493 12.92 -13.83 -11.91
N GLY A 494 13.59 -14.79 -11.30
CA GLY A 494 14.06 -14.67 -9.93
C GLY A 494 14.44 -16.02 -9.30
N LEU A 495 14.53 -16.01 -7.98
CA LEU A 495 14.82 -17.18 -7.16
C LEU A 495 13.76 -17.31 -6.06
N VAL A 496 13.39 -18.54 -5.74
CA VAL A 496 12.42 -18.83 -4.68
C VAL A 496 12.93 -19.88 -3.71
N ARG A 497 12.73 -19.64 -2.42
CA ARG A 497 12.77 -20.65 -1.35
C ARG A 497 11.33 -20.95 -0.96
N GLU A 498 10.93 -22.20 -0.98
CA GLU A 498 9.55 -22.60 -0.68
C GLU A 498 9.52 -23.94 0.06
N HIS A 499 8.62 -24.02 1.04
CA HIS A 499 8.23 -25.27 1.65
C HIS A 499 6.79 -25.20 2.14
N GLY A 500 5.98 -26.18 1.74
CA GLY A 500 4.55 -26.23 2.05
C GLY A 500 3.86 -24.91 1.70
N ASN A 501 3.23 -24.28 2.69
CA ASN A 501 2.42 -23.07 2.51
C ASN A 501 3.21 -21.75 2.59
N LEU A 502 4.55 -21.77 2.71
CA LEU A 502 5.36 -20.55 2.73
C LEU A 502 6.34 -20.53 1.57
N SER A 503 6.32 -19.42 0.83
CA SER A 503 7.33 -19.11 -0.19
C SER A 503 7.93 -17.72 0.02
N PHE A 504 9.21 -17.59 -0.28
CA PHE A 504 9.96 -16.34 -0.34
C PHE A 504 10.66 -16.21 -1.70
N SER A 505 10.28 -15.20 -2.47
CA SER A 505 10.76 -14.95 -3.81
C SER A 505 11.56 -13.65 -3.89
N ARG A 506 12.77 -13.73 -4.43
CA ARG A 506 13.55 -12.59 -4.91
C ARG A 506 13.31 -12.44 -6.40
N ILE A 507 12.74 -11.31 -6.81
CA ILE A 507 12.39 -10.96 -8.18
C ILE A 507 13.51 -10.09 -8.77
N PHE A 508 14.09 -10.54 -9.88
CA PHE A 508 15.22 -9.84 -10.49
C PHE A 508 14.79 -8.59 -11.23
N GLN A 509 15.66 -7.59 -11.24
CA GLN A 509 15.52 -6.37 -12.06
C GLN A 509 14.22 -5.60 -11.75
N ALA A 510 13.80 -5.60 -10.48
CA ALA A 510 12.56 -5.01 -10.03
C ALA A 510 12.76 -4.11 -8.80
N GLY A 511 12.24 -2.90 -8.84
CA GLY A 511 12.09 -2.04 -7.67
C GLY A 511 10.79 -2.31 -6.91
N HIS A 512 10.41 -1.36 -6.07
CA HIS A 512 9.17 -1.38 -5.30
C HIS A 512 7.95 -1.41 -6.22
N GLY A 513 6.99 -2.29 -5.94
CA GLY A 513 5.90 -2.58 -6.88
C GLY A 513 6.42 -3.43 -8.04
N ALA A 514 7.00 -4.58 -7.72
CA ALA A 514 7.68 -5.46 -8.67
C ALA A 514 6.86 -5.80 -9.94
N ALA A 515 5.52 -5.78 -9.88
CA ALA A 515 4.65 -6.01 -11.03
C ALA A 515 4.85 -4.97 -12.16
N GLY A 516 5.22 -3.74 -11.83
CA GLY A 516 5.51 -2.70 -12.81
C GLY A 516 6.82 -2.91 -13.57
N TYR A 517 7.74 -3.71 -13.00
CA TYR A 517 9.04 -4.04 -13.59
C TYR A 517 9.01 -5.39 -14.29
N GLN A 518 8.40 -6.39 -13.66
CA GLN A 518 8.37 -7.78 -14.10
C GLN A 518 6.92 -8.30 -14.18
N PRO A 519 6.07 -7.73 -15.07
CA PRO A 519 4.64 -8.03 -15.09
C PRO A 519 4.33 -9.51 -15.38
N GLU A 520 5.08 -10.15 -16.29
CA GLU A 520 4.88 -11.57 -16.59
C GLU A 520 5.23 -12.45 -15.38
N THR A 521 6.42 -12.27 -14.78
CA THR A 521 6.86 -13.04 -13.61
C THR A 521 5.88 -12.89 -12.45
N MET A 522 5.48 -11.66 -12.12
CA MET A 522 4.53 -11.41 -11.03
C MET A 522 3.15 -12.00 -11.30
N SER A 523 2.66 -11.97 -12.54
CA SER A 523 1.41 -12.64 -12.93
C SER A 523 1.51 -14.16 -12.74
N ARG A 524 2.62 -14.79 -13.15
CA ARG A 524 2.80 -16.25 -12.99
C ARG A 524 2.85 -16.66 -11.52
N LEU A 525 3.58 -15.91 -10.70
CA LEU A 525 3.68 -16.20 -9.26
C LEU A 525 2.35 -15.97 -8.54
N PHE A 526 1.61 -14.92 -8.92
CA PHE A 526 0.24 -14.71 -8.44
C PHE A 526 -0.66 -15.91 -8.73
N ASP A 527 -0.72 -16.35 -10.00
CA ASP A 527 -1.52 -17.51 -10.38
C ASP A 527 -1.09 -18.76 -9.59
N ARG A 528 0.23 -19.01 -9.47
CA ARG A 528 0.76 -20.15 -8.71
C ARG A 528 0.31 -20.12 -7.24
N ALA A 529 0.42 -18.98 -6.58
CA ALA A 529 -0.03 -18.82 -5.19
C ALA A 529 -1.54 -19.07 -5.07
N MET A 530 -2.32 -18.43 -5.93
CA MET A 530 -3.78 -18.47 -5.88
C MET A 530 -4.34 -19.87 -6.12
N PHE A 531 -3.63 -20.69 -6.91
CA PHE A 531 -4.03 -22.06 -7.21
C PHE A 531 -3.15 -23.13 -6.52
N ARG A 532 -2.44 -22.75 -5.44
CA ARG A 532 -1.61 -23.65 -4.61
C ARG A 532 -0.68 -24.54 -5.44
N ARG A 533 0.06 -23.91 -6.36
CA ARG A 533 1.14 -24.52 -7.15
C ARG A 533 2.49 -24.07 -6.61
N ASP A 534 3.52 -24.88 -6.83
CA ASP A 534 4.89 -24.46 -6.50
C ASP A 534 5.29 -23.19 -7.25
N MET A 535 6.02 -22.32 -6.57
CA MET A 535 6.44 -21.03 -7.10
C MET A 535 7.56 -21.15 -8.14
N ALA A 536 8.37 -22.21 -8.08
CA ALA A 536 9.52 -22.40 -8.96
C ALA A 536 9.08 -22.68 -10.42
N THR A 537 8.17 -23.63 -10.61
CA THR A 537 7.77 -24.15 -11.93
C THR A 537 6.28 -23.98 -12.20
N GLY A 538 5.43 -24.07 -11.18
CA GLY A 538 3.98 -24.11 -11.30
C GLY A 538 3.42 -25.47 -11.73
N GLU A 539 4.24 -26.52 -11.72
CA GLU A 539 3.87 -27.86 -12.18
C GLU A 539 3.38 -28.77 -11.03
N VAL A 540 3.80 -28.49 -9.79
CA VAL A 540 3.49 -29.29 -8.60
C VAL A 540 2.25 -28.74 -7.90
N GLU A 541 1.27 -29.59 -7.63
CA GLU A 541 0.09 -29.26 -6.80
C GLU A 541 0.45 -29.39 -5.32
N LEU A 542 0.50 -28.27 -4.61
CA LEU A 542 0.84 -28.25 -3.18
C LEU A 542 -0.24 -28.90 -2.32
N ALA A 543 -1.51 -28.81 -2.74
CA ALA A 543 -2.63 -29.46 -2.06
C ALA A 543 -2.53 -31.00 -2.00
N THR A 544 -1.73 -31.63 -2.87
CA THR A 544 -1.46 -33.07 -2.84
C THR A 544 -0.01 -33.41 -2.48
N ASN A 545 0.83 -32.40 -2.30
CA ASN A 545 2.26 -32.51 -2.00
C ASN A 545 2.63 -31.53 -0.89
N GLU A 546 1.98 -31.66 0.27
CA GLU A 546 2.09 -30.72 1.39
C GLU A 546 3.53 -30.57 1.92
N ASP A 547 4.37 -31.61 1.74
CA ASP A 547 5.78 -31.62 2.13
C ASP A 547 6.74 -31.12 1.03
N TYR A 548 6.23 -30.55 -0.08
CA TYR A 548 7.06 -30.00 -1.15
C TYR A 548 8.11 -29.03 -0.60
N THR A 549 9.33 -29.09 -1.14
CA THR A 549 10.44 -28.24 -0.73
C THR A 549 11.31 -27.93 -1.95
N THR A 550 11.77 -26.69 -2.07
CA THR A 550 12.72 -26.33 -3.13
C THR A 550 14.14 -26.77 -2.79
N GLU A 551 14.89 -27.15 -3.82
CA GLU A 551 16.29 -27.56 -3.71
C GLU A 551 17.21 -26.54 -4.39
N GLY A 552 18.40 -26.31 -3.81
CA GLY A 552 19.41 -25.40 -4.34
C GLY A 552 20.30 -24.77 -3.27
N PRO A 553 21.05 -23.71 -3.60
CA PRO A 553 21.88 -22.98 -2.64
C PRO A 553 21.03 -22.42 -1.49
N ARG A 554 21.56 -22.42 -0.26
CA ARG A 554 20.85 -21.85 0.90
C ARG A 554 20.95 -20.34 0.98
N ILE A 555 21.94 -19.74 0.33
CA ILE A 555 22.23 -18.31 0.35
C ILE A 555 22.42 -17.87 -1.11
N VAL A 556 21.89 -16.70 -1.45
CA VAL A 556 21.91 -16.15 -2.82
C VAL A 556 22.30 -14.68 -2.86
N TYR A 557 22.98 -14.18 -1.82
CA TYR A 557 23.50 -12.80 -1.77
C TYR A 557 24.60 -12.54 -2.81
N ASP A 558 25.25 -13.59 -3.29
CA ASP A 558 26.27 -13.57 -4.34
C ASP A 558 25.70 -13.68 -5.76
N VAL A 559 24.38 -13.88 -5.90
CA VAL A 559 23.71 -13.82 -7.20
C VAL A 559 23.50 -12.36 -7.57
N LEU A 560 24.44 -11.82 -8.34
CA LEU A 560 24.44 -10.42 -8.76
C LEU A 560 23.50 -10.16 -9.95
N SER A 561 23.01 -8.92 -10.01
CA SER A 561 22.13 -8.40 -11.04
C SER A 561 22.87 -7.31 -11.83
N GLU A 562 22.69 -7.27 -13.15
CA GLU A 562 23.26 -6.21 -13.97
C GLU A 562 22.59 -4.87 -13.68
N LEU A 563 23.37 -3.79 -13.68
CA LEU A 563 22.83 -2.43 -13.55
C LEU A 563 22.05 -2.05 -14.82
N PRO A 564 20.79 -1.59 -14.70
CA PRO A 564 20.03 -1.14 -15.85
C PRO A 564 20.54 0.20 -16.39
N ASP A 565 20.16 0.50 -17.63
CA ASP A 565 20.42 1.81 -18.23
C ASP A 565 19.71 2.93 -17.44
N PRO A 566 20.36 4.09 -17.22
CA PRO A 566 19.76 5.23 -16.55
C PRO A 566 18.48 5.68 -17.24
N GLN A 567 17.44 5.93 -16.44
CA GLN A 567 16.17 6.46 -16.92
C GLN A 567 16.18 8.00 -16.93
N GLU A 568 15.47 8.59 -17.90
CA GLU A 568 15.21 10.03 -17.92
C GLU A 568 14.19 10.42 -16.84
N ASN A 569 14.48 11.52 -16.14
CA ASN A 569 13.51 12.14 -15.26
C ASN A 569 12.38 12.79 -16.07
N VAL A 570 11.14 12.61 -15.61
CA VAL A 570 9.93 13.22 -16.17
C VAL A 570 9.20 13.94 -15.06
N CYS A 571 8.90 15.22 -15.27
CA CYS A 571 8.22 16.08 -14.31
C CYS A 571 6.69 15.99 -14.49
N PHE A 572 6.03 15.32 -13.55
CA PHE A 572 4.59 15.12 -13.52
C PHE A 572 3.93 16.20 -12.67
N LEU A 573 3.01 16.97 -13.26
CA LEU A 573 2.36 18.09 -12.59
C LEU A 573 1.69 17.68 -11.27
N HIS A 574 0.96 16.56 -11.25
CA HIS A 574 0.27 16.07 -10.05
C HIS A 574 1.21 15.55 -8.94
N GLN A 575 2.51 15.44 -9.22
CA GLN A 575 3.55 15.04 -8.26
C GLN A 575 4.79 15.92 -8.46
N ALA A 576 4.57 17.22 -8.70
CA ALA A 576 5.66 18.11 -9.05
C ALA A 576 6.79 18.13 -8.00
N PRO A 577 6.51 18.13 -6.68
CA PRO A 577 7.56 18.24 -5.66
C PRO A 577 8.53 17.06 -5.64
N THR A 578 8.08 15.88 -6.09
CA THR A 578 8.87 14.64 -6.05
C THR A 578 9.37 14.20 -7.42
N THR A 579 8.93 14.84 -8.51
CA THR A 579 9.31 14.42 -9.88
C THR A 579 9.92 15.53 -10.72
N CYS A 580 9.88 16.79 -10.29
CA CYS A 580 10.38 17.91 -11.07
C CYS A 580 11.74 18.41 -10.57
N THR A 581 12.57 18.84 -11.52
CA THR A 581 13.79 19.58 -11.20
C THR A 581 13.47 20.97 -10.66
N ARG A 582 14.45 21.61 -9.99
CA ARG A 582 14.31 23.00 -9.51
C ARG A 582 13.96 23.99 -10.64
N GLU A 583 14.54 23.82 -11.82
CA GLU A 583 14.26 24.67 -12.98
C GLU A 583 12.80 24.52 -13.43
N GLN A 584 12.29 23.28 -13.48
CA GLN A 584 10.90 23.01 -13.82
C GLN A 584 9.92 23.54 -12.78
N LEU A 585 10.25 23.39 -11.48
CA LEU A 585 9.44 23.96 -10.39
C LEU A 585 9.39 25.49 -10.46
N ALA A 586 10.52 26.15 -10.73
CA ALA A 586 10.57 27.59 -10.92
C ALA A 586 9.71 28.04 -12.11
N ALA A 587 9.82 27.32 -13.24
CA ALA A 587 9.01 27.60 -14.43
C ALA A 587 7.50 27.38 -14.22
N LEU A 588 7.12 26.43 -13.36
CA LEU A 588 5.72 26.23 -12.96
C LEU A 588 5.20 27.39 -12.11
N VAL A 589 6.03 27.93 -11.21
CA VAL A 589 5.67 29.05 -10.32
C VAL A 589 5.56 30.38 -11.07
N ASP A 590 6.49 30.66 -11.99
CA ASP A 590 6.50 31.91 -12.75
C ASP A 590 5.59 31.89 -14.00
N GLY A 591 5.00 30.72 -14.31
CA GLY A 591 4.08 30.53 -15.42
C GLY A 591 4.74 30.38 -16.79
N SER A 592 6.06 30.23 -16.85
CA SER A 592 6.80 30.00 -18.10
C SER A 592 6.81 28.54 -18.56
N ALA A 593 6.46 27.59 -17.69
CA ALA A 593 6.43 26.17 -18.02
C ALA A 593 5.39 25.84 -19.11
N VAL A 594 5.80 25.04 -20.09
CA VAL A 594 4.88 24.43 -21.05
C VAL A 594 4.47 23.06 -20.53
N VAL A 595 3.18 22.90 -20.23
CA VAL A 595 2.60 21.65 -19.75
C VAL A 595 1.74 21.02 -20.85
N ARG A 596 1.95 19.74 -21.11
CA ARG A 596 1.12 18.92 -22.02
C ARG A 596 0.84 17.59 -21.34
N ASP A 597 -0.42 17.14 -21.38
CA ASP A 597 -0.84 15.86 -20.80
C ASP A 597 -0.37 15.71 -19.34
N PHE A 598 -0.44 16.81 -18.58
CA PHE A 598 -0.01 16.90 -17.17
C PHE A 598 1.50 16.68 -16.94
N ILE A 599 2.32 16.82 -17.98
CA ILE A 599 3.77 16.71 -17.94
C ILE A 599 4.40 18.04 -18.35
N VAL A 600 5.44 18.48 -17.62
CA VAL A 600 6.24 19.64 -18.04
C VAL A 600 7.16 19.23 -19.18
N ILE A 601 6.92 19.78 -20.36
CA ILE A 601 7.73 19.52 -21.57
C ILE A 601 8.80 20.58 -21.80
N GLU A 602 8.60 21.80 -21.28
CA GLU A 602 9.61 22.86 -21.25
C GLU A 602 9.56 23.59 -19.90
N PRO A 603 10.69 23.72 -19.18
CA PRO A 603 12.02 23.21 -19.51
C PRO A 603 12.09 21.68 -19.50
N ARG A 604 12.96 21.09 -20.35
CA ARG A 604 13.09 19.64 -20.47
C ARG A 604 13.75 19.06 -19.21
N GLY A 605 13.34 17.85 -18.84
CA GLY A 605 14.03 17.06 -17.83
C GLY A 605 15.48 16.77 -18.24
N VAL A 606 16.33 16.53 -17.25
CA VAL A 606 17.74 16.12 -17.45
C VAL A 606 17.91 14.65 -17.10
N LEU A 607 18.85 13.98 -17.78
CA LEU A 607 19.31 12.65 -17.37
C LEU A 607 19.92 12.73 -15.97
N ALA A 608 19.73 11.70 -15.15
CA ALA A 608 20.26 11.63 -13.78
C ALA A 608 21.79 11.86 -13.70
N SER A 609 22.55 11.57 -14.77
CA SER A 609 23.99 11.86 -14.86
C SER A 609 24.35 13.36 -14.86
N GLY A 610 23.35 14.25 -14.97
CA GLY A 610 23.49 15.71 -14.86
C GLY A 610 22.96 16.29 -13.54
N LEU A 611 22.44 15.45 -12.63
CA LEU A 611 22.09 15.86 -11.28
C LEU A 611 23.39 15.83 -10.46
N ASP A 612 23.94 17.02 -10.22
CA ASP A 612 25.17 17.22 -9.48
C ASP A 612 25.06 16.60 -8.07
N SER A 613 25.80 15.52 -7.82
CA SER A 613 25.88 14.84 -6.52
C SER A 613 26.48 15.71 -5.41
N SER A 614 26.90 16.95 -5.73
CA SER A 614 27.37 17.95 -4.76
C SER A 614 26.30 18.95 -4.32
N ASN A 615 25.08 18.85 -4.87
CA ASN A 615 23.96 19.72 -4.53
C ASN A 615 22.64 18.92 -4.46
N PRO A 616 22.29 18.35 -3.29
CA PRO A 616 21.00 17.70 -3.10
C PRO A 616 19.87 18.68 -3.42
N PRO A 617 18.63 18.23 -3.70
CA PRO A 617 17.44 19.06 -3.68
C PRO A 617 17.16 19.53 -2.23
N SER A 618 18.02 20.41 -1.70
CA SER A 618 17.76 21.17 -0.50
C SER A 618 16.71 22.23 -0.78
N GLU A 619 15.67 22.20 0.05
CA GLU A 619 14.88 23.33 0.53
C GLU A 619 14.41 24.34 -0.53
N ALA A 620 13.37 23.98 -1.28
CA ALA A 620 12.45 25.00 -1.77
C ALA A 620 11.62 25.51 -0.58
N GLY A 621 12.14 26.52 0.13
CA GLY A 621 11.34 27.34 1.04
C GLY A 621 11.88 27.62 2.44
N ASN A 622 13.19 27.71 2.68
CA ASN A 622 13.70 28.25 3.95
C ASN A 622 14.04 29.74 3.81
N GLY A 623 13.01 30.58 3.92
CA GLY A 623 13.17 32.03 4.06
C GLY A 623 13.75 32.38 5.42
N SER A 624 15.02 32.79 5.42
CA SER A 624 15.79 33.39 6.50
C SER A 624 14.94 34.11 7.57
N TYR A 625 15.05 33.69 8.83
CA TYR A 625 14.80 34.55 9.99
C TYR A 625 16.04 34.59 10.90
N GLY A 626 16.88 35.59 10.61
CA GLY A 626 17.67 36.41 11.53
C GLY A 626 18.22 35.78 12.81
N GLU A 627 19.55 35.68 12.84
CA GLU A 627 20.36 35.69 14.05
C GLU A 627 19.84 36.70 15.09
N ARG A 628 19.71 36.27 16.34
CA ARG A 628 19.76 37.22 17.46
C ARG A 628 20.66 36.72 18.57
N ALA A 629 21.66 37.57 18.80
CA ALA A 629 22.68 37.48 19.81
C ALA A 629 22.14 37.36 21.23
N SER A 630 22.96 36.69 22.05
CA SER A 630 23.02 36.70 23.50
C SER A 630 22.70 38.06 24.13
N GLY A 631 21.77 38.06 25.08
CA GLY A 631 21.52 39.18 25.99
C GLY A 631 20.63 38.74 27.14
N GLU A 632 21.19 38.71 28.34
CA GLU A 632 20.49 38.54 29.62
C GLU A 632 19.35 39.56 29.77
N THR A 633 18.23 39.18 30.40
CA THR A 633 17.73 39.90 31.61
C THR A 633 16.45 39.30 32.22
N GLU A 634 16.39 39.57 33.52
CA GLU A 634 15.43 39.34 34.59
C GLU A 634 13.93 39.53 34.30
N SER A 635 13.15 38.90 35.18
CA SER A 635 11.69 38.99 35.36
C SER A 635 11.19 40.36 35.80
N VAL A 636 10.10 40.89 35.21
CA VAL A 636 9.03 41.65 35.90
C VAL A 636 7.73 41.66 35.06
N GLY A 637 6.59 41.31 35.70
CA GLY A 637 5.34 42.10 35.64
C GLY A 637 4.35 41.97 34.46
N ALA A 638 3.10 41.67 34.81
CA ALA A 638 1.95 41.48 33.92
C ALA A 638 1.29 42.77 33.40
N ALA A 639 0.66 42.71 32.21
CA ALA A 639 -0.59 43.39 31.88
C ALA A 639 -1.20 42.85 30.55
N ALA A 640 -2.52 42.84 30.49
CA ALA A 640 -3.38 42.13 29.54
C ALA A 640 -3.45 42.73 28.12
N GLY A 641 -3.70 41.86 27.13
CA GLY A 641 -4.15 42.20 25.78
C GLY A 641 -4.39 40.93 24.95
N GLY A 642 -5.65 40.64 24.62
CA GLY A 642 -6.07 39.38 23.98
C GLY A 642 -5.47 39.19 22.59
N THR A 643 -4.93 37.99 22.35
CA THR A 643 -4.60 37.51 21.01
C THR A 643 -4.94 36.03 20.92
N ILE A 644 -5.61 35.66 19.83
CA ILE A 644 -6.11 34.32 19.51
C ILE A 644 -4.94 33.34 19.48
N ARG A 645 -5.04 32.27 20.29
CA ARG A 645 -4.06 31.18 20.35
C ARG A 645 -4.16 30.36 19.06
N THR A 646 -3.23 30.57 18.13
CA THR A 646 -2.82 29.50 17.20
C THR A 646 -2.03 28.48 18.02
N THR A 647 -2.58 27.26 18.14
CA THR A 647 -2.02 26.20 18.96
C THR A 647 -0.75 25.63 18.32
N THR A 648 0.23 25.30 19.17
CA THR A 648 1.51 24.66 18.86
C THR A 648 1.40 23.34 18.08
N ALA A 649 0.21 22.76 17.97
CA ALA A 649 -0.07 21.59 17.14
C ALA A 649 0.07 21.85 15.63
N ALA A 650 -0.21 23.08 15.16
CA ALA A 650 -0.11 23.41 13.73
C ALA A 650 1.36 23.48 13.25
N LEU A 651 2.29 23.92 14.11
CA LEU A 651 3.72 23.98 13.77
C LEU A 651 4.38 22.59 13.76
N ALA A 652 3.97 21.71 14.67
CA ALA A 652 4.43 20.31 14.71
C ALA A 652 3.95 19.51 13.49
N LEU A 653 2.73 19.81 13.00
CA LEU A 653 2.17 19.18 11.81
C LEU A 653 2.96 19.54 10.53
N VAL A 654 3.40 20.80 10.39
CA VAL A 654 4.16 21.28 9.22
C VAL A 654 5.57 20.66 9.16
N ILE A 655 6.27 20.54 10.29
CA ILE A 655 7.61 19.93 10.33
C ILE A 655 7.54 18.43 10.00
N VAL A 656 6.50 17.73 10.47
CA VAL A 656 6.31 16.30 10.17
C VAL A 656 5.90 16.05 8.71
N ILE A 657 5.10 16.93 8.11
CA ILE A 657 4.78 16.87 6.67
C ILE A 657 6.06 17.03 5.84
N MET A 658 6.96 17.95 6.20
CA MET A 658 8.22 18.18 5.47
C MET A 658 9.19 17.00 5.59
N VAL A 659 9.29 16.36 6.77
CA VAL A 659 10.11 15.15 6.93
C VAL A 659 9.50 14.01 6.13
N MET A 660 8.19 13.76 6.23
CA MET A 660 7.53 12.65 5.52
C MET A 660 7.54 12.80 3.99
N GLN A 661 7.54 14.02 3.45
CA GLN A 661 7.71 14.26 2.01
C GLN A 661 9.10 13.87 1.48
N ALA A 662 10.11 13.72 2.34
CA ALA A 662 11.42 13.17 1.95
C ALA A 662 11.46 11.63 1.96
N PHE A 663 10.41 10.98 2.51
CA PHE A 663 10.30 9.52 2.64
C PHE A 663 9.19 8.90 1.75
N PHE A 664 8.34 9.72 1.11
CA PHE A 664 7.21 9.29 0.29
C PHE A 664 7.22 9.92 -1.11
#